data_AF-A0A8K0DE23-F1
#
_entry.id   AF-A0A8K0DE23-F1
#
_cell.length_a   1.000
_cell.length_b   1.000
_cell.length_c   1.000
_cell.angle_alpha   90.00
_cell.angle_beta   90.00
_cell.angle_gamma   90.00
#
_symmetry.space_group_name_H-M   'P 1'
#
loop_
_entity.id
_entity.type
_entity.pdbx_description
1 polymer ?
#
loop_
_entity_poly.entity_id
_entity_poly.type
_entity_poly.pdbx_seq_one_letter_code
_entity_poly.pdbx_strand_id
1 'polypeptide(L)'
;MEYKTVICVDTSGSTYGNIQYYNKIKSILNLTNEKLIISWNQTAKITESEEFDSSGGTYPQTFLNIIKDFNYEYNLIVTTDGLISDSELTKCREIISSSNILSQIKSFKIYFIGTLHHMNLKISSLFNQVEQKEIIINEDEAIQVLNIDLNYLTLSDFQNEKNLIASVLSLIQLYPHKKQEFRAQICQASNRLIAQLATKMSIAQFYETNDIDGCVEFVKKFDNCNKKQLQQSVSKILTIFDSQDDYSLSHLANTIECKEQEIETDGGNDNDDDDVIADGDFICDILYVKCNLPCILIKFFEDVGSENIDKYSVIPDKLSKKISENPFLILNHDEIIKKIIRRVDHQIIDLQAYNKLENKSVNPFTRQDVKGAFIFHNDAVDYNLLFKNNNRALSFMFGENNKLPGNKAIWNVLFLYILIKHHPVWKEYETKLKEEIKYIFENIKTFITFTPLLNPSIIENLGVCLWYTCLVSPRAFENTSSNVLRFMEGSEKLLEFSSYISGKKFEDIINKIKIWNLWKYFVRNKVNKYLKVEVLSQIQNHEMINNSVVLFSGRSNCNKNQSECECKQYDVKGNVAIKLYNILEKKLQPKLYDDIDFDAIYKEDNELLYKTIEINPKDELLLEHITICLTTCKPTVICPVTGKHWKECAGEYDVKKESYLRLFKTFCSKKMKYPNDENELLEFHSNRINSDLNDLIIYPVNAKQIFKRVMDKYTDIMKRYSIEEYVKISNENCDEKTRIELEKTCNKCFETSHK
;
A
#
# COMPACT_ATOMS: atom_id res chain seq x y z
N MET A 1 21.31 53.63 -30.21
CA MET A 1 20.88 53.07 -31.51
C MET A 1 19.78 52.09 -31.20
N GLU A 2 18.57 52.30 -31.72
CA GLU A 2 17.51 51.30 -31.58
C GLU A 2 17.81 50.16 -32.56
N TYR A 3 17.87 48.93 -32.04
CA TYR A 3 18.05 47.75 -32.87
C TYR A 3 16.73 47.42 -33.57
N LYS A 4 16.80 47.02 -34.84
CA LYS A 4 15.63 46.61 -35.60
C LYS A 4 14.96 45.39 -34.95
N THR A 5 13.63 45.34 -34.91
CA THR A 5 12.90 44.19 -34.38
C THR A 5 12.50 43.25 -35.52
N VAL A 6 12.92 41.98 -35.43
CA VAL A 6 12.54 40.91 -36.35
C VAL A 6 11.46 40.06 -35.67
N ILE A 7 10.26 40.01 -36.25
CA ILE A 7 9.10 39.29 -35.70
C ILE A 7 8.79 38.10 -36.61
N CYS A 8 9.07 36.89 -36.13
CA CYS A 8 8.79 35.63 -36.81
C CYS A 8 7.43 35.09 -36.37
N VAL A 9 6.43 35.18 -37.25
CA VAL A 9 5.05 34.80 -37.00
C VAL A 9 4.75 33.41 -37.57
N ASP A 10 4.40 32.46 -36.71
CA ASP A 10 3.95 31.12 -37.13
C ASP A 10 2.58 31.21 -37.81
N THR A 11 2.53 30.78 -39.06
CA THR A 11 1.33 30.71 -39.90
C THR A 11 1.08 29.27 -40.37
N SER A 12 1.46 28.29 -39.55
CA SER A 12 1.21 26.87 -39.80
C SER A 12 -0.28 26.53 -39.71
N GLY A 13 -0.66 25.36 -40.24
CA GLY A 13 -2.05 24.90 -40.25
C GLY A 13 -2.66 24.75 -38.85
N SER A 14 -1.87 24.53 -37.82
CA SER A 14 -2.37 24.42 -36.44
C SER A 14 -2.83 25.76 -35.85
N THR A 15 -2.35 26.88 -36.41
CA THR A 15 -2.82 28.23 -36.04
C THR A 15 -4.13 28.60 -36.75
N TYR A 16 -4.61 27.80 -37.73
CA TYR A 16 -5.77 28.13 -38.55
C TYR A 16 -7.05 28.32 -37.72
N GLY A 17 -7.73 29.45 -37.92
CA GLY A 17 -8.98 29.78 -37.23
C GLY A 17 -8.81 30.12 -35.74
N ASN A 18 -7.58 30.20 -35.23
CA ASN A 18 -7.34 30.56 -33.82
C ASN A 18 -7.40 32.09 -33.63
N ILE A 19 -8.59 32.59 -33.30
CA ILE A 19 -8.86 34.02 -33.11
C ILE A 19 -7.99 34.61 -31.99
N GLN A 20 -7.77 33.87 -30.89
CA GLN A 20 -6.95 34.33 -29.77
C GLN A 20 -5.47 34.50 -30.19
N TYR A 21 -4.95 33.54 -30.95
CA TYR A 21 -3.60 33.56 -31.52
C TYR A 21 -3.36 34.84 -32.34
N TYR A 22 -4.23 35.09 -33.32
CA TYR A 22 -4.06 36.24 -34.23
C TYR A 22 -4.36 37.59 -33.56
N ASN A 23 -5.26 37.65 -32.58
CA ASN A 23 -5.44 38.86 -31.77
C ASN A 23 -4.16 39.21 -30.99
N LYS A 24 -3.48 38.19 -30.45
CA LYS A 24 -2.22 38.40 -29.76
C LYS A 24 -1.10 38.82 -30.69
N ILE A 25 -0.99 38.20 -31.87
CA ILE A 25 -0.04 38.64 -32.91
C ILE A 25 -0.24 40.11 -33.24
N LYS A 26 -1.48 40.56 -33.46
CA LYS A 26 -1.77 41.99 -33.71
C LYS A 26 -1.27 42.87 -32.57
N SER A 27 -1.46 42.47 -31.32
CA SER A 27 -0.92 43.20 -30.16
C SER A 27 0.61 43.26 -30.16
N ILE A 28 1.29 42.17 -30.54
CA ILE A 28 2.76 42.08 -30.58
C ILE A 28 3.31 42.92 -31.74
N LEU A 29 2.67 42.87 -32.91
CA LEU A 29 3.06 43.66 -34.08
C LEU A 29 2.95 45.17 -33.81
N ASN A 30 2.06 45.60 -32.91
CA ASN A 30 1.88 47.00 -32.54
C ASN A 30 2.90 47.51 -31.50
N LEU A 31 3.79 46.65 -30.98
CA LEU A 31 4.77 47.05 -29.95
C LEU A 31 5.89 47.95 -30.50
N THR A 32 6.25 47.84 -31.78
CA THR A 32 7.34 48.64 -32.38
C THR A 32 7.01 49.08 -33.80
N ASN A 33 7.32 50.33 -34.15
CA ASN A 33 7.10 50.86 -35.51
C ASN A 33 8.16 50.39 -36.52
N GLU A 34 9.40 50.18 -36.10
CA GLU A 34 10.47 49.64 -36.96
C GLU A 34 10.58 48.11 -36.84
N LYS A 35 9.75 47.40 -37.62
CA LYS A 35 9.64 45.93 -37.60
C LYS A 35 9.90 45.29 -38.97
N LEU A 36 10.55 44.13 -38.98
CA LEU A 36 10.60 43.22 -40.12
C LEU A 36 9.80 41.96 -39.75
N ILE A 37 8.76 41.66 -40.52
CA ILE A 37 7.88 40.52 -40.24
C ILE A 37 8.27 39.35 -41.15
N ILE A 38 8.49 38.19 -40.54
CA ILE A 38 8.71 36.93 -41.25
C ILE A 38 7.52 36.02 -40.93
N SER A 39 6.64 35.77 -41.89
CA SER A 39 5.63 34.71 -41.74
C SER A 39 6.27 33.36 -42.05
N TRP A 40 6.07 32.35 -41.21
CA TRP A 40 6.68 31.04 -41.38
C TRP A 40 5.72 29.89 -41.10
N ASN A 41 5.81 28.85 -41.92
CA ASN A 41 5.13 27.56 -41.77
C ASN A 41 6.08 26.46 -42.29
N GLN A 42 5.69 25.71 -43.33
CA GLN A 42 6.58 24.84 -44.10
C GLN A 42 7.55 25.61 -45.02
N THR A 43 7.26 26.89 -45.28
CA THR A 43 8.15 27.86 -45.93
C THR A 43 8.15 29.16 -45.12
N ALA A 44 9.14 30.02 -45.32
CA ALA A 44 9.17 31.34 -44.69
C ALA A 44 9.30 32.44 -45.75
N LYS A 45 8.71 33.60 -45.49
CA LYS A 45 8.81 34.80 -46.35
C LYS A 45 8.80 36.07 -45.50
N ILE A 46 9.54 37.08 -45.95
CA ILE A 46 9.44 38.44 -45.42
C ILE A 46 8.14 39.04 -45.97
N THR A 47 7.33 39.65 -45.10
CA THR A 47 6.03 40.21 -45.47
C THR A 47 5.84 41.60 -44.86
N GLU A 48 5.13 42.46 -45.59
CA GLU A 48 4.63 43.75 -45.08
C GLU A 48 3.16 43.64 -44.62
N SER A 49 2.48 42.55 -45.00
CA SER A 49 1.10 42.27 -44.60
C SER A 49 1.02 41.87 -43.12
N GLU A 50 0.08 42.47 -42.40
CA GLU A 50 -0.36 42.05 -41.06
C GLU A 50 -1.53 41.06 -41.10
N GLU A 51 -1.98 40.71 -42.32
CA GLU A 51 -2.92 39.62 -42.57
C GLU A 51 -2.14 38.36 -42.99
N PHE A 52 -2.42 37.24 -42.31
CA PHE A 52 -1.69 35.99 -42.44
C PHE A 52 -2.61 34.86 -42.90
N ASP A 53 -2.19 34.14 -43.94
CA ASP A 53 -2.84 32.91 -44.40
C ASP A 53 -2.22 31.70 -43.70
N SER A 54 -2.91 31.15 -42.71
CA SER A 54 -2.48 29.93 -41.99
C SER A 54 -2.65 28.67 -42.84
N SER A 55 -1.56 27.94 -43.10
CA SER A 55 -1.58 26.64 -43.79
C SER A 55 -0.25 25.88 -43.64
N GLY A 56 -0.24 24.58 -43.94
CA GLY A 56 0.99 23.77 -43.99
C GLY A 56 1.53 23.30 -42.63
N GLY A 57 2.75 22.74 -42.63
CA GLY A 57 3.44 22.26 -41.41
C GLY A 57 4.14 23.35 -40.60
N THR A 58 4.64 22.99 -39.42
CA THR A 58 5.27 23.92 -38.46
C THR A 58 6.80 23.75 -38.47
N TYR A 59 7.49 24.39 -39.42
CA TYR A 59 8.93 24.18 -39.70
C TYR A 59 9.77 25.42 -39.34
N PRO A 60 10.19 25.59 -38.06
CA PRO A 60 10.93 26.77 -37.61
C PRO A 60 12.28 26.97 -38.30
N GLN A 61 12.89 25.92 -38.84
CA GLN A 61 14.13 26.02 -39.61
C GLN A 61 13.99 26.92 -40.86
N THR A 62 12.78 27.15 -41.34
CA THR A 62 12.52 27.96 -42.54
C THR A 62 12.78 29.43 -42.28
N PHE A 63 12.32 29.99 -41.15
CA PHE A 63 12.65 31.37 -40.78
C PHE A 63 14.10 31.51 -40.33
N LEU A 64 14.66 30.49 -39.67
CA LEU A 64 16.09 30.47 -39.32
C LEU A 64 16.97 30.62 -40.56
N ASN A 65 16.58 29.99 -41.67
CA ASN A 65 17.27 30.12 -42.95
C ASN A 65 17.19 31.51 -43.58
N ILE A 66 16.23 32.36 -43.20
CA ILE A 66 16.17 33.76 -43.65
C ILE A 66 17.06 34.62 -42.76
N ILE A 67 16.92 34.48 -41.44
CA ILE A 67 17.66 35.34 -40.50
C ILE A 67 19.17 35.04 -40.47
N LYS A 68 19.60 33.83 -40.85
CA LYS A 68 21.03 33.48 -40.95
C LYS A 68 21.80 34.38 -41.94
N ASP A 69 21.10 34.95 -42.92
CA ASP A 69 21.70 35.80 -43.95
C ASP A 69 21.73 37.29 -43.52
N PHE A 70 21.21 37.62 -42.34
CA PHE A 70 21.31 38.97 -41.80
C PHE A 70 22.74 39.25 -41.35
N ASN A 71 23.16 40.50 -41.49
CA ASN A 71 24.53 40.96 -41.20
C ASN A 71 24.55 42.16 -40.24
N TYR A 72 23.48 42.33 -39.47
CA TYR A 72 23.29 43.40 -38.49
C TYR A 72 22.69 42.82 -37.20
N GLU A 73 22.80 43.55 -36.08
CA GLU A 73 22.25 43.14 -34.80
C GLU A 73 20.76 43.50 -34.68
N TYR A 74 19.94 42.62 -34.10
CA TYR A 74 18.49 42.78 -34.02
C TYR A 74 17.88 42.20 -32.74
N ASN A 75 16.66 42.63 -32.42
CA ASN A 75 15.80 42.00 -31.41
C ASN A 75 14.92 40.96 -32.09
N LEU A 76 14.90 39.72 -31.59
CA LEU A 76 14.13 38.63 -32.18
C LEU A 76 12.88 38.34 -31.35
N ILE A 77 11.72 38.38 -32.00
CA ILE A 77 10.45 37.94 -31.44
C ILE A 77 9.94 36.76 -32.25
N VAL A 78 9.63 35.64 -31.61
CA VAL A 78 9.04 34.46 -32.25
C VAL A 78 7.64 34.23 -31.67
N THR A 79 6.65 33.97 -32.51
CA THR A 79 5.31 33.52 -32.07
C THR A 79 5.05 32.12 -32.60
N THR A 80 4.44 31.25 -31.80
CA THR A 80 4.04 29.88 -32.20
C THR A 80 2.97 29.35 -31.26
N ASP A 81 2.17 28.39 -31.70
CA ASP A 81 1.30 27.61 -30.82
C ASP A 81 2.03 26.41 -30.18
N GLY A 82 3.32 26.24 -30.52
CA GLY A 82 4.22 25.23 -29.98
C GLY A 82 4.10 23.86 -30.63
N LEU A 83 3.27 23.66 -31.66
CA LEU A 83 3.12 22.36 -32.33
C LEU A 83 4.29 22.02 -33.28
N ILE A 84 5.49 21.89 -32.72
CA ILE A 84 6.76 21.63 -33.43
C ILE A 84 7.26 20.24 -33.06
N SER A 85 7.62 19.41 -34.04
CA SER A 85 8.21 18.09 -33.76
C SER A 85 9.71 18.19 -33.42
N ASP A 86 10.21 17.23 -32.63
CA ASP A 86 11.62 17.17 -32.24
C ASP A 86 12.57 16.97 -33.43
N SER A 87 12.10 16.36 -34.52
CA SER A 87 12.85 16.24 -35.78
C SER A 87 13.20 17.60 -36.37
N GLU A 88 12.28 18.57 -36.33
CA GLU A 88 12.51 19.90 -36.86
C GLU A 88 13.41 20.73 -35.95
N LEU A 89 13.32 20.54 -34.64
CA LEU A 89 14.24 21.16 -33.68
C LEU A 89 15.68 20.71 -33.88
N THR A 90 15.89 19.45 -34.25
CA THR A 90 17.23 18.93 -34.56
C THR A 90 17.84 19.67 -35.76
N LYS A 91 17.06 19.86 -36.83
CA LYS A 91 17.49 20.68 -37.99
C LYS A 91 17.76 22.13 -37.62
N CYS A 92 16.98 22.70 -36.70
CA CYS A 92 17.23 24.06 -36.21
C CYS A 92 18.57 24.19 -35.47
N ARG A 93 18.95 23.18 -34.66
CA ARG A 93 20.25 23.16 -33.98
C ARG A 93 21.41 23.15 -34.97
N GLU A 94 21.28 22.39 -36.06
CA GLU A 94 22.31 22.35 -37.12
C GLU A 94 22.50 23.73 -37.77
N ILE A 95 21.41 24.44 -38.09
CA ILE A 95 21.48 25.79 -38.67
C ILE A 95 22.12 26.77 -37.69
N ILE A 96 21.69 26.76 -36.42
CA ILE A 96 22.21 27.67 -35.39
C ILE A 96 23.69 27.40 -35.11
N SER A 97 24.10 26.14 -35.06
CA SER A 97 25.50 25.76 -34.79
C SER A 97 26.43 26.08 -35.96
N SER A 98 25.91 26.14 -37.19
CA SER A 98 26.67 26.43 -38.42
C SER A 98 26.60 27.90 -38.88
N SER A 99 25.95 28.78 -38.11
CA SER A 99 25.75 30.20 -38.45
C SER A 99 26.13 31.14 -37.30
N ASN A 100 26.13 32.44 -37.58
CA ASN A 100 26.36 33.51 -36.60
C ASN A 100 25.06 34.10 -36.02
N ILE A 101 23.91 33.40 -36.14
CA ILE A 101 22.60 33.89 -35.69
C ILE A 101 22.63 34.34 -34.22
N LEU A 102 23.22 33.54 -33.33
CA LEU A 102 23.19 33.81 -31.88
C LEU A 102 23.94 35.09 -31.49
N SER A 103 25.04 35.41 -32.19
CA SER A 103 25.81 36.63 -31.89
C SER A 103 25.15 37.91 -32.41
N GLN A 104 24.16 37.79 -33.30
CA GLN A 104 23.42 38.92 -33.86
C GLN A 104 22.15 39.27 -33.06
N ILE A 105 21.67 38.37 -32.19
CA ILE A 105 20.45 38.59 -31.41
C ILE A 105 20.80 39.30 -30.10
N LYS A 106 20.31 40.53 -29.92
CA LYS A 106 20.50 41.30 -28.67
C LYS A 106 19.51 40.91 -27.57
N SER A 107 18.26 40.74 -27.96
CA SER A 107 17.22 40.21 -27.08
C SER A 107 16.34 39.22 -27.84
N PHE A 108 15.87 38.21 -27.13
CA PHE A 108 15.03 37.15 -27.65
C PHE A 108 13.75 37.05 -26.83
N LYS A 109 12.60 37.18 -27.49
CA LYS A 109 11.29 36.92 -26.90
C LYS A 109 10.57 35.84 -27.69
N ILE A 110 9.97 34.88 -26.99
CA ILE A 110 9.08 33.90 -27.63
C ILE A 110 7.72 33.85 -26.95
N TYR A 111 6.68 33.92 -27.78
CA TYR A 111 5.28 33.83 -27.37
C TYR A 111 4.72 32.48 -27.79
N PHE A 112 4.41 31.64 -26.80
CA PHE A 112 3.63 30.44 -26.97
C PHE A 112 2.15 30.77 -26.74
N ILE A 113 1.35 30.68 -27.79
CA ILE A 113 -0.06 31.11 -27.78
C ILE A 113 -0.93 29.96 -28.31
N GLY A 114 -1.71 29.31 -27.46
CA GLY A 114 -2.49 28.14 -27.85
C GLY A 114 -2.72 27.15 -26.71
N THR A 115 -3.07 25.91 -27.03
CA THR A 115 -3.35 24.87 -26.04
C THR A 115 -2.06 24.32 -25.42
N LEU A 116 -1.87 24.49 -24.10
CA LEU A 116 -0.66 24.09 -23.36
C LEU A 116 -0.24 22.62 -23.59
N HIS A 117 -1.21 21.71 -23.74
CA HIS A 117 -0.94 20.26 -23.92
C HIS A 117 -0.22 19.92 -25.23
N HIS A 118 -0.19 20.85 -26.18
CA HIS A 118 0.35 20.65 -27.51
C HIS A 118 1.65 21.45 -27.77
N MET A 119 2.13 22.18 -26.75
CA MET A 119 3.28 23.08 -26.88
C MET A 119 4.61 22.37 -26.64
N ASN A 120 5.46 22.35 -27.66
CA ASN A 120 6.88 22.01 -27.57
C ASN A 120 7.73 23.26 -27.30
N LEU A 121 8.05 23.50 -26.02
CA LEU A 121 8.83 24.66 -25.61
C LEU A 121 10.33 24.59 -25.97
N LYS A 122 10.82 23.45 -26.46
CA LYS A 122 12.24 23.21 -26.73
C LYS A 122 12.81 24.15 -27.80
N ILE A 123 12.00 24.74 -28.67
CA ILE A 123 12.46 25.78 -29.62
C ILE A 123 13.11 26.97 -28.89
N SER A 124 12.64 27.31 -27.69
CA SER A 124 13.24 28.39 -26.90
C SER A 124 14.68 28.06 -26.45
N SER A 125 15.00 26.78 -26.21
CA SER A 125 16.32 26.33 -25.76
C SER A 125 17.43 26.61 -26.78
N LEU A 126 17.05 26.72 -28.07
CA LEU A 126 17.97 27.04 -29.16
C LEU A 126 18.65 28.40 -29.00
N PHE A 127 18.05 29.30 -28.22
CA PHE A 127 18.51 30.67 -28.00
C PHE A 127 19.03 30.92 -26.57
N ASN A 128 19.43 29.87 -25.84
CA ASN A 128 19.90 29.99 -24.45
C ASN A 128 21.16 30.84 -24.28
N GLN A 129 21.95 31.03 -25.34
CA GLN A 129 23.16 31.86 -25.31
C GLN A 129 22.87 33.36 -25.46
N VAL A 130 21.61 33.75 -25.67
CA VAL A 130 21.20 35.16 -25.74
C VAL A 130 20.99 35.67 -24.31
N GLU A 131 21.73 36.71 -23.92
CA GLU A 131 21.72 37.24 -22.54
C GLU A 131 20.33 37.75 -22.10
N GLN A 132 19.61 38.43 -22.99
CA GLN A 132 18.28 38.99 -22.70
C GLN A 132 17.18 38.11 -23.32
N LYS A 133 16.78 37.06 -22.61
CA LYS A 133 15.78 36.08 -23.05
C LYS A 133 14.50 36.12 -22.22
N GLU A 134 13.34 36.14 -22.90
CA GLU A 134 12.01 36.12 -22.29
C GLU A 134 11.12 35.05 -22.96
N ILE A 135 10.46 34.21 -22.16
CA ILE A 135 9.50 33.19 -22.63
C ILE A 135 8.14 33.53 -22.04
N ILE A 136 7.14 33.73 -22.90
CA ILE A 136 5.78 34.14 -22.53
C ILE A 136 4.81 33.06 -23.01
N ILE A 137 3.95 32.57 -22.11
CA ILE A 137 3.00 31.49 -22.39
C ILE A 137 1.59 31.98 -22.04
N ASN A 138 0.69 32.08 -23.03
CA ASN A 138 -0.73 32.43 -22.84
C ASN A 138 -1.02 33.60 -21.89
N GLU A 139 -0.19 34.66 -21.93
CA GLU A 139 -0.34 35.88 -21.13
C GLU A 139 0.05 35.80 -19.65
N ASP A 140 0.48 34.63 -19.13
CA ASP A 140 1.08 34.55 -17.80
C ASP A 140 2.53 35.08 -17.83
N GLU A 141 2.85 35.99 -16.91
CA GLU A 141 4.18 36.59 -16.76
C GLU A 141 5.25 35.53 -16.47
N ALA A 142 6.30 35.56 -17.29
CA ALA A 142 7.63 34.99 -17.13
C ALA A 142 7.77 33.81 -16.15
N ILE A 143 7.86 32.59 -16.69
CA ILE A 143 8.71 31.59 -16.05
C ILE A 143 10.15 32.09 -16.23
N GLN A 144 10.63 32.96 -15.32
CA GLN A 144 12.06 33.05 -15.09
C GLN A 144 12.49 31.64 -14.69
N VAL A 145 13.27 30.99 -15.55
CA VAL A 145 14.05 29.82 -15.14
C VAL A 145 15.02 30.33 -14.07
N LEU A 146 14.55 30.37 -12.82
CA LEU A 146 15.38 30.71 -11.68
C LEU A 146 16.45 29.63 -11.61
N ASN A 147 17.70 30.06 -11.62
CA ASN A 147 18.85 29.21 -11.37
C ASN A 147 18.81 28.79 -9.89
N ILE A 148 17.90 27.87 -9.54
CA ILE A 148 17.73 27.36 -8.18
C ILE A 148 18.88 26.41 -7.88
N ASP A 149 19.60 26.70 -6.80
CA ASP A 149 20.55 25.77 -6.22
C ASP A 149 19.82 24.80 -5.28
N LEU A 150 19.66 23.55 -5.73
CA LEU A 150 18.97 22.51 -4.99
C LEU A 150 19.62 22.19 -3.64
N ASN A 151 20.91 22.54 -3.45
CA ASN A 151 21.61 22.31 -2.18
C ASN A 151 21.13 23.25 -1.06
N TYR A 152 20.59 24.43 -1.41
CA TYR A 152 20.26 25.49 -0.46
C TYR A 152 18.76 25.75 -0.27
N LEU A 153 17.91 24.81 -0.65
CA LEU A 153 16.45 24.96 -0.52
C LEU A 153 16.00 25.23 0.92
N THR A 154 14.96 26.06 1.06
CA THR A 154 14.38 26.55 2.31
C THR A 154 12.92 26.08 2.45
N LEU A 155 12.34 26.22 3.65
CA LEU A 155 10.90 25.91 3.85
C LEU A 155 10.01 26.74 2.92
N SER A 156 10.34 28.00 2.66
CA SER A 156 9.60 28.88 1.75
C SER A 156 9.61 28.38 0.31
N ASP A 157 10.69 27.72 -0.13
CA ASP A 157 10.77 27.16 -1.48
C ASP A 157 9.79 25.99 -1.65
N PHE A 158 9.63 25.17 -0.61
CA PHE A 158 8.63 24.10 -0.59
C PHE A 158 7.21 24.62 -0.39
N GLN A 159 7.02 25.76 0.29
CA GLN A 159 5.73 26.44 0.37
C GLN A 159 5.34 27.05 -0.98
N ASN A 160 6.30 27.47 -1.81
CA ASN A 160 6.10 27.87 -3.19
C ASN A 160 6.28 26.68 -4.16
N GLU A 161 5.54 25.61 -3.88
CA GLU A 161 5.63 24.31 -4.55
C GLU A 161 5.65 24.41 -6.08
N LYS A 162 4.83 25.30 -6.67
CA LYS A 162 4.73 25.49 -8.13
C LYS A 162 6.06 25.96 -8.75
N ASN A 163 6.74 26.92 -8.12
CA ASN A 163 8.00 27.46 -8.62
C ASN A 163 9.14 26.46 -8.49
N LEU A 164 9.16 25.69 -7.40
CA LEU A 164 10.16 24.65 -7.20
C LEU A 164 9.99 23.50 -8.20
N ILE A 165 8.75 23.06 -8.45
CA ILE A 165 8.43 22.06 -9.47
C ILE A 165 8.90 22.53 -10.86
N ALA A 166 8.57 23.76 -11.25
CA ALA A 166 8.97 24.32 -12.54
C ALA A 166 10.51 24.36 -12.70
N SER A 167 11.22 24.75 -11.63
CA SER A 167 12.68 24.83 -11.62
C SER A 167 13.33 23.44 -11.72
N VAL A 168 12.80 22.45 -10.99
CA VAL A 168 13.25 21.05 -11.04
C VAL A 168 13.03 20.45 -12.44
N LEU A 169 11.86 20.67 -13.04
CA LEU A 169 11.57 20.23 -14.41
C LEU A 169 12.54 20.86 -15.42
N SER A 170 12.82 22.16 -15.29
CA SER A 170 13.81 22.83 -16.13
C SER A 170 15.21 22.23 -15.97
N LEU A 171 15.64 21.91 -14.75
CA LEU A 171 16.95 21.29 -14.50
C LEU A 171 17.04 19.88 -15.10
N ILE A 172 16.00 19.06 -14.95
CA ILE A 172 15.94 17.71 -15.56
C ILE A 172 15.98 17.81 -17.09
N GLN A 173 15.27 18.77 -17.68
CA GLN A 173 15.28 18.98 -19.14
C GLN A 173 16.64 19.46 -19.66
N LEU A 174 17.33 20.33 -18.90
CA LEU A 174 18.66 20.84 -19.26
C LEU A 174 19.76 19.80 -19.05
N TYR A 175 19.65 18.98 -18.00
CA TYR A 175 20.65 17.96 -17.65
C TYR A 175 20.00 16.60 -17.36
N PRO A 176 19.47 15.89 -18.38
CA PRO A 176 18.79 14.61 -18.18
C PRO A 176 19.67 13.54 -17.51
N HIS A 177 20.98 13.58 -17.77
CA HIS A 177 21.97 12.67 -17.17
C HIS A 177 22.19 12.91 -15.67
N LYS A 178 21.81 14.08 -15.13
CA LYS A 178 21.91 14.43 -13.70
C LYS A 178 20.62 14.19 -12.93
N LYS A 179 19.63 13.51 -13.53
CA LYS A 179 18.32 13.27 -12.92
C LYS A 179 18.40 12.63 -11.52
N GLN A 180 19.28 11.64 -11.34
CA GLN A 180 19.50 10.99 -10.04
C GLN A 180 20.20 11.94 -9.04
N GLU A 181 21.21 12.68 -9.49
CA GLU A 181 21.91 13.70 -8.67
C GLU A 181 20.94 14.76 -8.12
N PHE A 182 20.02 15.26 -8.95
CA PHE A 182 19.02 16.24 -8.52
C PHE A 182 17.97 15.64 -7.58
N ARG A 183 17.53 14.39 -7.83
CA ARG A 183 16.62 13.67 -6.91
C ARG A 183 17.25 13.56 -5.52
N ALA A 184 18.53 13.21 -5.47
CA ALA A 184 19.30 13.16 -4.23
C ALA A 184 19.30 14.54 -3.54
N GLN A 185 19.69 15.61 -4.23
CA GLN A 185 19.70 16.96 -3.65
C GLN A 185 18.34 17.41 -3.07
N ILE A 186 17.22 17.12 -3.74
CA ILE A 186 15.86 17.38 -3.21
C ILE A 186 15.60 16.60 -1.91
N CYS A 187 15.94 15.32 -1.87
CA CYS A 187 15.83 14.53 -0.66
C CYS A 187 16.73 15.10 0.46
N GLN A 188 17.85 15.78 0.14
CA GLN A 188 18.85 16.19 1.14
C GLN A 188 18.31 17.42 1.84
N ALA A 189 17.82 18.35 1.01
CA ALA A 189 17.05 19.50 1.45
C ALA A 189 15.85 19.08 2.30
N SER A 190 15.02 18.14 1.84
CA SER A 190 13.87 17.65 2.60
C SER A 190 14.26 17.17 4.00
N ASN A 191 15.23 16.26 4.09
CA ASN A 191 15.67 15.71 5.37
C ASN A 191 16.27 16.76 6.29
N ARG A 192 17.06 17.69 5.75
CA ARG A 192 17.58 18.84 6.49
C ARG A 192 16.44 19.70 7.05
N LEU A 193 15.44 20.02 6.23
CA LEU A 193 14.31 20.87 6.64
C LEU A 193 13.39 20.17 7.65
N ILE A 194 13.13 18.87 7.48
CA ILE A 194 12.39 18.05 8.46
C ILE A 194 13.12 18.02 9.80
N ALA A 195 14.45 17.86 9.79
CA ALA A 195 15.27 17.93 11.00
C ALA A 195 15.28 19.33 11.62
N GLN A 196 15.28 20.41 10.83
CA GLN A 196 15.15 21.78 11.34
C GLN A 196 13.78 22.05 11.96
N LEU A 197 12.73 21.40 11.45
CA LEU A 197 11.39 21.44 12.03
C LEU A 197 11.27 20.54 13.28
N ALA A 198 12.25 19.69 13.58
CA ALA A 198 12.27 18.91 14.83
C ALA A 198 12.37 19.86 16.03
N THR A 199 11.59 19.58 17.07
CA THR A 199 11.57 20.45 18.24
C THR A 199 12.90 20.35 18.99
N LYS A 200 13.48 21.49 19.43
CA LYS A 200 14.65 21.53 20.32
C LYS A 200 14.38 21.05 21.76
N MET A 201 13.13 20.75 22.09
CA MET A 201 12.74 20.33 23.43
C MET A 201 13.01 18.85 23.61
N SER A 202 13.52 18.50 24.80
CA SER A 202 13.85 17.13 25.20
C SER A 202 12.76 16.55 26.10
N ILE A 203 12.53 15.24 26.00
CA ILE A 203 11.69 14.49 26.94
C ILE A 203 12.50 13.56 27.84
N ALA A 204 13.84 13.56 27.72
CA ALA A 204 14.73 12.70 28.50
C ALA A 204 14.55 12.89 30.02
N GLN A 205 14.27 14.11 30.48
CA GLN A 205 14.00 14.40 31.89
C GLN A 205 12.82 13.59 32.46
N PHE A 206 11.77 13.36 31.67
CA PHE A 206 10.60 12.57 32.09
C PHE A 206 10.93 11.07 32.08
N TYR A 207 11.79 10.64 31.17
CA TYR A 207 12.28 9.27 31.13
C TYR A 207 13.14 8.95 32.36
N GLU A 208 14.04 9.84 32.75
CA GLU A 208 14.92 9.68 33.92
C GLU A 208 14.14 9.59 35.24
N THR A 209 13.08 10.39 35.39
CA THR A 209 12.19 10.35 36.56
C THR A 209 11.07 9.30 36.45
N ASN A 210 10.96 8.63 35.30
CA ASN A 210 9.86 7.73 34.92
C ASN A 210 8.47 8.40 35.10
N ASP A 211 8.39 9.71 34.86
CA ASP A 211 7.17 10.53 34.91
C ASP A 211 6.38 10.42 33.60
N ILE A 212 5.59 9.35 33.48
CA ILE A 212 4.77 9.08 32.29
C ILE A 212 3.65 10.13 32.17
N ASP A 213 3.03 10.53 33.28
CA ASP A 213 1.86 11.41 33.28
C ASP A 213 2.24 12.85 32.90
N GLY A 214 3.34 13.37 33.46
CA GLY A 214 3.88 14.67 33.07
C GLY A 214 4.29 14.70 31.60
N CYS A 215 4.86 13.61 31.09
CA CYS A 215 5.19 13.50 29.67
C CYS A 215 3.93 13.48 28.78
N VAL A 216 2.86 12.77 29.18
CA VAL A 216 1.57 12.76 28.48
C VAL A 216 0.98 14.17 28.38
N GLU A 217 0.95 14.92 29.48
CA GLU A 217 0.46 16.30 29.47
C GLU A 217 1.31 17.23 28.61
N PHE A 218 2.63 17.04 28.66
CA PHE A 218 3.59 17.79 27.85
C PHE A 218 3.32 17.57 26.36
N VAL A 219 3.24 16.32 25.89
CA VAL A 219 3.08 16.03 24.46
C VAL A 219 1.69 16.35 23.91
N LYS A 220 0.63 16.29 24.72
CA LYS A 220 -0.73 16.70 24.30
C LYS A 220 -0.83 18.18 23.93
N LYS A 221 0.05 19.03 24.47
CA LYS A 221 0.08 20.46 24.19
C LYS A 221 0.89 20.82 22.93
N PHE A 222 1.50 19.85 22.26
CA PHE A 222 2.25 20.08 21.03
C PHE A 222 1.32 20.14 19.82
N ASP A 223 1.30 21.31 19.17
CA ASP A 223 0.65 21.50 17.87
C ASP A 223 1.73 21.67 16.79
N ASN A 224 1.48 21.19 15.56
CA ASN A 224 2.35 21.53 14.42
C ASN A 224 1.73 21.19 13.05
N CYS A 225 1.27 22.23 12.35
CA CYS A 225 0.62 22.16 11.03
C CYS A 225 1.60 22.13 9.83
N ASN A 226 2.88 22.51 10.00
CA ASN A 226 3.78 22.79 8.87
C ASN A 226 4.53 21.58 8.27
N LYS A 227 4.63 20.44 8.98
CA LYS A 227 5.43 19.27 8.54
C LYS A 227 4.73 18.44 7.47
N LYS A 228 3.42 18.20 7.65
CA LYS A 228 2.60 17.47 6.68
C LYS A 228 2.58 18.18 5.32
N GLN A 229 2.55 19.51 5.33
CA GLN A 229 2.62 20.33 4.12
C GLN A 229 3.97 20.17 3.41
N LEU A 230 5.09 20.29 4.14
CA LEU A 230 6.43 20.09 3.58
C LEU A 230 6.56 18.73 2.90
N GLN A 231 6.11 17.65 3.55
CA GLN A 231 6.21 16.30 2.97
C GLN A 231 5.30 16.07 1.78
N GLN A 232 4.08 16.62 1.80
CA GLN A 232 3.20 16.58 0.63
C GLN A 232 3.87 17.26 -0.58
N SER A 233 4.51 18.41 -0.37
CA SER A 233 5.24 19.11 -1.43
C SER A 233 6.49 18.34 -1.87
N VAL A 234 7.28 17.78 -0.95
CA VAL A 234 8.44 16.93 -1.28
C VAL A 234 8.01 15.71 -2.09
N SER A 235 6.99 14.96 -1.66
CA SER A 235 6.53 13.76 -2.36
C SER A 235 6.10 14.07 -3.80
N LYS A 236 5.37 15.19 -4.02
CA LYS A 236 5.00 15.63 -5.37
C LYS A 236 6.19 16.02 -6.24
N ILE A 237 7.23 16.60 -5.65
CA ILE A 237 8.47 16.91 -6.38
C ILE A 237 9.22 15.63 -6.72
N LEU A 238 9.29 14.67 -5.80
CA LEU A 238 9.98 13.40 -6.02
C LEU A 238 9.30 12.55 -7.10
N THR A 239 7.97 12.58 -7.21
CA THR A 239 7.24 11.86 -8.28
C THR A 239 7.64 12.33 -9.68
N ILE A 240 8.15 13.56 -9.85
CA ILE A 240 8.68 14.07 -11.12
C ILE A 240 9.85 13.21 -11.63
N PHE A 241 10.62 12.64 -10.71
CA PHE A 241 11.78 11.83 -11.07
C PHE A 241 11.42 10.36 -11.37
N ASP A 242 10.25 9.86 -10.94
CA ASP A 242 9.91 8.44 -11.03
C ASP A 242 9.17 8.04 -12.33
N SER A 243 8.58 8.99 -13.06
CA SER A 243 7.95 8.68 -14.37
C SER A 243 8.99 8.46 -15.46
N GLN A 244 8.80 7.39 -16.23
CA GLN A 244 9.55 7.14 -17.47
C GLN A 244 8.90 7.72 -18.73
N ASP A 245 7.68 8.28 -18.66
CA ASP A 245 6.96 8.82 -19.82
C ASP A 245 6.54 10.30 -19.64
N ASP A 246 6.78 11.08 -20.69
CA ASP A 246 6.28 12.43 -21.03
C ASP A 246 5.66 13.32 -19.92
N TYR A 247 6.49 14.12 -19.26
CA TYR A 247 6.02 15.32 -18.56
C TYR A 247 5.82 16.49 -19.53
N SER A 248 4.61 16.58 -20.09
CA SER A 248 4.05 17.84 -20.56
C SER A 248 3.63 18.71 -19.35
N LEU A 249 3.81 20.03 -19.44
CA LEU A 249 3.43 21.02 -18.42
C LEU A 249 1.92 21.02 -18.05
N SER A 250 1.11 20.21 -18.72
CA SER A 250 -0.31 19.96 -18.44
C SER A 250 -0.62 19.41 -17.03
N HIS A 251 0.33 18.76 -16.34
CA HIS A 251 0.06 18.20 -15.00
C HIS A 251 -0.03 19.25 -13.87
N LEU A 252 0.43 20.48 -14.09
CA LEU A 252 0.35 21.57 -13.10
C LEU A 252 -1.01 22.30 -13.10
N ALA A 253 -1.80 22.19 -14.17
CA ALA A 253 -3.07 22.91 -14.31
C ALA A 253 -4.27 22.21 -13.64
N ASN A 254 -4.20 20.90 -13.37
CA ASN A 254 -5.33 20.10 -12.89
C ASN A 254 -5.34 19.80 -11.37
N THR A 255 -4.65 20.56 -10.52
CA THR A 255 -4.72 20.37 -9.05
C THR A 255 -5.90 21.07 -8.36
N ILE A 256 -6.89 21.55 -9.11
CA ILE A 256 -8.13 22.13 -8.57
C ILE A 256 -9.33 21.34 -9.09
N GLU A 257 -9.53 20.11 -8.58
CA GLU A 257 -10.86 19.49 -8.40
C GLU A 257 -10.73 18.19 -7.60
N CYS A 258 -11.35 18.14 -6.42
CA CYS A 258 -11.45 16.93 -5.59
C CYS A 258 -12.49 15.95 -6.16
N LYS A 259 -12.09 14.69 -6.46
CA LYS A 259 -12.91 13.48 -6.29
C LYS A 259 -12.04 12.24 -5.98
N GLU A 260 -12.66 11.29 -5.27
CA GLU A 260 -12.12 10.12 -4.55
C GLU A 260 -11.62 8.95 -5.45
N GLN A 261 -10.70 8.14 -4.88
CA GLN A 261 -10.24 6.78 -5.28
C GLN A 261 -9.43 6.69 -6.60
N GLU A 262 -8.31 5.97 -6.74
CA GLU A 262 -7.59 4.93 -5.96
C GLU A 262 -6.09 5.24 -5.98
N ILE A 263 -5.41 4.82 -4.90
CA ILE A 263 -4.00 5.13 -4.65
C ILE A 263 -3.13 4.03 -5.27
N GLU A 264 -2.43 4.35 -6.35
CA GLU A 264 -1.25 3.60 -6.76
C GLU A 264 -0.01 4.37 -6.31
N THR A 265 0.67 3.75 -5.36
CA THR A 265 1.86 4.26 -4.69
C THR A 265 3.09 3.85 -5.46
N ASP A 266 4.11 4.71 -5.52
CA ASP A 266 5.46 4.27 -5.19
C ASP A 266 6.40 5.41 -4.79
N GLY A 267 6.71 5.43 -3.49
CA GLY A 267 8.05 5.14 -2.98
C GLY A 267 9.18 6.12 -3.28
N GLY A 268 9.29 7.17 -2.44
CA GLY A 268 10.51 7.97 -2.32
C GLY A 268 11.69 7.17 -1.76
N ASN A 269 12.90 7.70 -1.98
CA ASN A 269 14.08 7.32 -1.24
C ASN A 269 14.82 8.59 -0.81
N ASP A 270 14.88 8.79 0.51
CA ASP A 270 15.80 9.66 1.23
C ASP A 270 17.24 9.43 0.78
N ASN A 271 18.09 10.46 0.84
CA ASN A 271 19.49 10.33 0.42
C ASN A 271 20.22 9.24 1.15
N ASP A 272 20.55 8.23 0.36
CA ASP A 272 21.86 7.66 0.44
C ASP A 272 22.73 8.52 -0.49
N ASP A 273 23.95 8.85 -0.06
CA ASP A 273 25.02 9.04 -1.03
C ASP A 273 24.92 7.85 -1.99
N ASP A 274 24.57 8.10 -3.26
CA ASP A 274 24.69 7.12 -4.34
C ASP A 274 26.19 6.94 -4.61
N ASP A 275 26.89 6.40 -3.62
CA ASP A 275 27.98 5.48 -3.86
C ASP A 275 27.32 4.19 -4.39
N VAL A 276 26.85 4.26 -5.64
CA VAL A 276 26.85 3.10 -6.53
C VAL A 276 28.33 2.72 -6.66
N ILE A 277 28.85 2.03 -5.65
CA ILE A 277 30.16 1.42 -5.74
C ILE A 277 29.95 0.25 -6.66
N ALA A 278 30.29 0.48 -7.93
CA ALA A 278 30.53 -0.56 -8.91
C ALA A 278 31.29 -1.70 -8.25
N ASP A 279 30.85 -2.94 -8.50
CA ASP A 279 31.44 -4.20 -8.05
C ASP A 279 32.90 -4.05 -7.62
N GLY A 280 33.10 -3.85 -6.32
CA GLY A 280 34.38 -3.49 -5.73
C GLY A 280 34.42 -3.92 -4.27
N ASP A 281 35.54 -4.53 -3.90
CA ASP A 281 35.76 -5.18 -2.61
C ASP A 281 35.28 -4.36 -1.40
N PHE A 282 34.65 -5.04 -0.44
CA PHE A 282 34.25 -4.44 0.83
C PHE A 282 35.48 -3.88 1.57
N ILE A 283 35.51 -2.56 1.76
CA ILE A 283 36.47 -1.88 2.63
C ILE A 283 35.77 -1.59 3.96
N CYS A 284 36.19 -2.29 5.02
CA CYS A 284 35.87 -1.88 6.38
C CYS A 284 36.64 -0.59 6.68
N ASP A 285 35.93 0.53 6.74
CA ASP A 285 36.51 1.87 6.94
C ASP A 285 37.01 2.10 8.39
N ILE A 286 36.89 1.10 9.26
CA ILE A 286 37.36 1.16 10.66
C ILE A 286 38.85 0.80 10.73
N LEU A 287 39.72 1.82 10.68
CA LEU A 287 41.17 1.68 10.81
C LEU A 287 41.62 1.72 12.28
N TYR A 288 41.90 0.57 12.92
CA TYR A 288 42.59 0.55 14.22
C TYR A 288 43.61 -0.57 14.37
N VAL A 289 44.82 -0.15 14.76
CA VAL A 289 45.92 -1.03 15.14
C VAL A 289 45.75 -1.34 16.64
N LYS A 290 45.23 -2.54 16.98
CA LYS A 290 45.05 -3.15 18.33
C LYS A 290 43.61 -3.21 18.92
N CYS A 291 42.56 -3.44 18.14
CA CYS A 291 41.21 -3.71 18.69
C CYS A 291 40.78 -5.18 18.56
N ASN A 292 40.51 -5.85 19.69
CA ASN A 292 39.97 -7.23 19.73
C ASN A 292 38.44 -7.22 19.87
N LEU A 293 37.77 -6.38 19.10
CA LEU A 293 36.31 -6.26 19.20
C LEU A 293 35.65 -7.45 18.51
N PRO A 294 34.72 -8.16 19.16
CA PRO A 294 33.96 -9.20 18.48
C PRO A 294 33.23 -8.60 17.26
N CYS A 295 33.14 -9.39 16.22
CA CYS A 295 32.48 -9.04 14.97
C CYS A 295 31.52 -10.17 14.60
N ILE A 296 30.34 -9.79 14.13
CA ILE A 296 29.39 -10.71 13.49
C ILE A 296 29.63 -10.58 11.99
N LEU A 297 30.10 -11.64 11.36
CA LEU A 297 30.32 -11.64 9.92
C LEU A 297 29.01 -11.86 9.16
N ILE A 298 28.80 -11.04 8.12
CA ILE A 298 27.68 -11.13 7.19
C ILE A 298 28.18 -11.81 5.92
N LYS A 299 27.68 -13.02 5.69
CA LYS A 299 28.04 -13.88 4.57
C LYS A 299 27.40 -13.40 3.27
N PHE A 300 28.12 -13.61 2.18
CA PHE A 300 27.51 -13.74 0.87
C PHE A 300 26.85 -15.13 0.77
N PHE A 301 25.66 -15.20 0.17
CA PHE A 301 24.97 -16.46 0.02
C PHE A 301 24.55 -16.61 -1.45
N GLU A 302 25.26 -17.47 -2.18
CA GLU A 302 24.80 -18.00 -3.45
C GLU A 302 23.80 -19.11 -3.15
N ASP A 303 22.52 -18.92 -3.48
CA ASP A 303 21.59 -20.05 -3.47
C ASP A 303 22.01 -21.01 -4.61
N VAL A 304 22.74 -22.07 -4.24
CA VAL A 304 23.21 -23.12 -5.15
C VAL A 304 21.99 -23.82 -5.76
N GLY A 305 21.59 -23.41 -6.97
CA GLY A 305 20.59 -24.13 -7.76
C GLY A 305 19.61 -23.28 -8.59
N SER A 306 19.65 -21.95 -8.56
CA SER A 306 18.80 -21.11 -9.42
C SER A 306 19.63 -20.12 -10.23
N GLU A 307 19.47 -20.11 -11.55
CA GLU A 307 20.15 -19.25 -12.54
C GLU A 307 19.87 -17.72 -12.39
N ASN A 308 19.47 -17.25 -11.20
CA ASN A 308 19.30 -15.84 -10.87
C ASN A 308 19.83 -15.60 -9.46
N ILE A 309 21.15 -15.50 -9.35
CA ILE A 309 21.89 -15.46 -8.07
C ILE A 309 21.77 -14.10 -7.35
N ASP A 310 21.40 -13.02 -8.06
CA ASP A 310 21.43 -11.66 -7.49
C ASP A 310 20.05 -11.01 -7.21
N LYS A 311 18.94 -11.64 -7.59
CA LYS A 311 17.60 -10.97 -7.58
C LYS A 311 16.75 -11.05 -6.31
N TYR A 312 17.14 -11.78 -5.27
CA TYR A 312 16.24 -11.99 -4.12
C TYR A 312 16.77 -11.34 -2.83
N SER A 313 16.30 -10.11 -2.58
CA SER A 313 16.28 -9.52 -1.24
C SER A 313 15.73 -10.54 -0.22
N VAL A 314 16.25 -10.50 1.01
CA VAL A 314 15.71 -11.30 2.12
C VAL A 314 14.22 -11.00 2.35
N ILE A 315 13.78 -9.78 2.00
CA ILE A 315 12.40 -9.34 2.10
C ILE A 315 11.73 -9.42 0.72
N PRO A 316 10.59 -10.13 0.58
CA PRO A 316 9.79 -10.10 -0.64
C PRO A 316 9.25 -8.70 -0.95
N ASP A 317 9.19 -8.30 -2.22
CA ASP A 317 8.71 -6.97 -2.66
C ASP A 317 7.35 -6.60 -2.08
N LYS A 318 6.42 -7.57 -2.04
CA LYS A 318 5.07 -7.39 -1.46
C LYS A 318 5.08 -6.95 0.02
N LEU A 319 6.15 -7.26 0.76
CA LEU A 319 6.33 -6.91 2.17
C LEU A 319 7.32 -5.76 2.38
N SER A 320 8.10 -5.38 1.35
CA SER A 320 9.16 -4.38 1.45
C SER A 320 8.66 -3.04 1.99
N LYS A 321 7.55 -2.52 1.45
CA LYS A 321 6.93 -1.28 1.91
C LYS A 321 6.49 -1.36 3.38
N LYS A 322 5.82 -2.43 3.76
CA LYS A 322 5.31 -2.63 5.12
C LYS A 322 6.43 -2.75 6.15
N ILE A 323 7.51 -3.45 5.80
CA ILE A 323 8.69 -3.61 6.67
C ILE A 323 9.49 -2.31 6.73
N SER A 324 9.56 -1.54 5.65
CA SER A 324 10.18 -0.20 5.66
C SER A 324 9.45 0.76 6.60
N GLU A 325 8.12 0.70 6.63
CA GLU A 325 7.32 1.46 7.59
C GLU A 325 7.48 0.92 9.03
N ASN A 326 7.56 -0.40 9.18
CA ASN A 326 7.54 -1.08 10.48
C ASN A 326 8.51 -2.30 10.52
N PRO A 327 9.82 -2.10 10.81
CA PRO A 327 10.80 -3.18 10.75
C PRO A 327 10.48 -4.39 11.65
N PHE A 328 9.88 -4.16 12.82
CA PHE A 328 9.48 -5.22 13.76
C PHE A 328 8.46 -6.21 13.20
N LEU A 329 7.76 -5.88 12.11
CA LEU A 329 6.87 -6.80 11.39
C LEU A 329 7.59 -8.08 10.95
N ILE A 330 8.91 -8.01 10.70
CA ILE A 330 9.71 -9.17 10.29
C ILE A 330 9.64 -10.33 11.29
N LEU A 331 9.40 -10.03 12.57
CA LEU A 331 9.30 -11.03 13.64
C LEU A 331 8.03 -11.90 13.56
N ASN A 332 7.11 -11.59 12.63
CA ASN A 332 5.97 -12.43 12.29
C ASN A 332 6.26 -13.37 11.10
N HIS A 333 7.45 -13.32 10.51
CA HIS A 333 7.79 -14.03 9.28
C HIS A 333 9.00 -14.94 9.48
N ASP A 334 8.76 -16.15 9.98
CA ASP A 334 9.80 -17.16 10.24
C ASP A 334 10.71 -17.45 9.04
N GLU A 335 10.15 -17.46 7.83
CA GLU A 335 10.92 -17.68 6.61
C GLU A 335 11.95 -16.57 6.34
N ILE A 336 11.60 -15.31 6.66
CA ILE A 336 12.53 -14.18 6.53
C ILE A 336 13.59 -14.25 7.63
N ILE A 337 13.20 -14.58 8.87
CA ILE A 337 14.13 -14.77 9.99
C ILE A 337 15.17 -15.85 9.66
N LYS A 338 14.75 -17.00 9.12
CA LYS A 338 15.66 -18.07 8.67
C LYS A 338 16.65 -17.58 7.62
N LYS A 339 16.20 -16.77 6.66
CA LYS A 339 17.08 -16.17 5.65
C LYS A 339 18.12 -15.22 6.26
N ILE A 340 17.73 -14.36 7.22
CA ILE A 340 18.67 -13.49 7.95
C ILE A 340 19.73 -14.34 8.67
N ILE A 341 19.32 -15.35 9.43
CA ILE A 341 20.23 -16.20 10.20
C ILE A 341 21.22 -16.94 9.30
N ARG A 342 20.77 -17.42 8.13
CA ARG A 342 21.67 -18.08 7.16
C ARG A 342 22.76 -17.16 6.63
N ARG A 343 22.52 -15.84 6.58
CA ARG A 343 23.51 -14.83 6.18
C ARG A 343 24.46 -14.43 7.31
N VAL A 344 24.31 -14.99 8.51
CA VAL A 344 25.18 -14.69 9.64
C VAL A 344 26.13 -15.85 9.90
N ASP A 345 27.39 -15.54 10.17
CA ASP A 345 28.36 -16.58 10.52
C ASP A 345 28.17 -17.13 11.93
N HIS A 346 28.44 -18.43 12.03
CA HIS A 346 28.40 -19.19 13.27
C HIS A 346 29.67 -18.97 14.10
N GLN A 347 30.72 -18.40 13.51
CA GLN A 347 31.98 -18.16 14.23
C GLN A 347 32.08 -16.73 14.75
N ILE A 348 32.63 -16.61 15.96
CA ILE A 348 32.98 -15.32 16.56
C ILE A 348 34.41 -15.00 16.18
N ILE A 349 34.59 -13.87 15.50
CA ILE A 349 35.91 -13.38 15.09
C ILE A 349 36.09 -12.00 15.71
N ASP A 350 37.31 -11.68 16.12
CA ASP A 350 37.63 -10.32 16.55
C ASP A 350 38.09 -9.43 15.36
N LEU A 351 37.94 -8.12 15.51
CA LEU A 351 38.22 -7.14 14.46
C LEU A 351 39.69 -7.17 14.03
N GLN A 352 40.59 -7.49 14.95
CA GLN A 352 42.02 -7.62 14.65
C GLN A 352 42.26 -8.82 13.71
N ALA A 353 41.66 -9.96 13.99
CA ALA A 353 41.73 -11.16 13.17
C ALA A 353 41.08 -10.92 11.81
N TYR A 354 39.94 -10.23 11.76
CA TYR A 354 39.28 -9.85 10.51
C TYR A 354 40.16 -8.92 9.64
N ASN A 355 40.78 -7.91 10.23
CA ASN A 355 41.63 -6.96 9.50
C ASN A 355 42.95 -7.57 9.01
N LYS A 356 43.38 -8.71 9.56
CA LYS A 356 44.59 -9.44 9.14
C LYS A 356 44.35 -10.42 7.99
N LEU A 357 43.10 -10.56 7.53
CA LEU A 357 42.79 -11.41 6.38
C LEU A 357 43.32 -10.77 5.10
N GLU A 358 44.18 -11.49 4.38
CA GLU A 358 44.70 -11.06 3.06
C GLU A 358 43.55 -10.82 2.07
N ASN A 359 42.44 -11.52 2.24
CA ASN A 359 41.22 -11.31 1.49
C ASN A 359 40.04 -11.10 2.45
N LYS A 360 39.67 -9.83 2.71
CA LYS A 360 38.56 -9.46 3.61
C LYS A 360 37.19 -9.95 3.13
N SER A 361 37.13 -10.47 1.90
CA SER A 361 35.95 -11.07 1.29
C SER A 361 35.77 -12.55 1.62
N VAL A 362 36.68 -13.23 2.33
CA VAL A 362 36.57 -14.66 2.65
C VAL A 362 36.79 -14.92 4.13
N ASN A 363 35.85 -15.62 4.79
CA ASN A 363 36.02 -16.04 6.17
C ASN A 363 37.15 -17.10 6.28
N PRO A 364 38.16 -16.89 7.16
CA PRO A 364 39.31 -17.81 7.28
C PRO A 364 38.95 -19.21 7.77
N PHE A 365 37.84 -19.37 8.48
CA PHE A 365 37.45 -20.62 9.12
C PHE A 365 36.40 -21.40 8.32
N THR A 366 35.43 -20.70 7.74
CA THR A 366 34.37 -21.33 6.94
C THR A 366 34.68 -21.33 5.44
N ARG A 367 35.66 -20.53 5.01
CA ARG A 367 36.00 -20.27 3.59
C ARG A 367 34.83 -19.73 2.77
N GLN A 368 33.79 -19.23 3.43
CA GLN A 368 32.64 -18.61 2.78
C GLN A 368 32.93 -17.15 2.52
N ASP A 369 32.35 -16.63 1.44
CA ASP A 369 32.47 -15.23 1.10
C ASP A 369 31.73 -14.35 2.13
N VAL A 370 32.30 -13.20 2.44
CA VAL A 370 31.85 -12.23 3.44
C VAL A 370 31.69 -10.89 2.75
N LYS A 371 30.52 -10.27 2.91
CA LYS A 371 30.21 -8.95 2.35
C LYS A 371 30.24 -7.83 3.39
N GLY A 372 30.25 -8.15 4.68
CA GLY A 372 30.38 -7.14 5.72
C GLY A 372 30.60 -7.71 7.12
N ALA A 373 30.85 -6.82 8.08
CA ALA A 373 31.01 -7.16 9.49
C ALA A 373 30.25 -6.16 10.38
N PHE A 374 29.37 -6.67 11.23
CA PHE A 374 28.77 -5.90 12.32
C PHE A 374 29.73 -5.92 13.51
N ILE A 375 30.14 -4.75 13.97
CA ILE A 375 31.20 -4.57 14.98
C ILE A 375 30.54 -4.06 16.26
N PHE A 376 30.88 -4.67 17.39
CA PHE A 376 30.39 -4.25 18.70
C PHE A 376 31.09 -2.97 19.17
N HIS A 377 30.42 -2.21 20.03
CA HIS A 377 30.96 -0.97 20.55
C HIS A 377 32.22 -1.13 21.40
N ASN A 378 32.98 -0.03 21.47
CA ASN A 378 34.11 0.17 22.36
C ASN A 378 34.29 1.66 22.60
N ASP A 379 34.73 2.02 23.80
CA ASP A 379 35.03 3.40 24.19
C ASP A 379 36.10 4.05 23.29
N ALA A 380 36.92 3.24 22.61
CA ALA A 380 38.00 3.70 21.74
C ALA A 380 37.57 4.03 20.28
N VAL A 381 36.32 3.76 19.88
CA VAL A 381 35.85 3.91 18.49
C VAL A 381 34.76 4.98 18.41
N ASP A 382 34.85 5.88 17.42
CA ASP A 382 33.76 6.82 17.14
C ASP A 382 32.49 6.04 16.79
N TYR A 383 31.49 6.19 17.65
CA TYR A 383 30.24 5.47 17.51
C TYR A 383 29.47 5.82 16.23
N ASN A 384 29.58 7.04 15.71
CA ASN A 384 28.95 7.40 14.45
C ASN A 384 29.55 6.62 13.27
N LEU A 385 30.87 6.43 13.30
CA LEU A 385 31.57 5.63 12.30
C LEU A 385 31.18 4.15 12.43
N LEU A 386 31.13 3.63 13.65
CA LEU A 386 30.68 2.28 13.95
C LEU A 386 29.25 2.02 13.43
N PHE A 387 28.33 2.95 13.71
CA PHE A 387 26.93 2.85 13.29
C PHE A 387 26.80 2.89 11.76
N LYS A 388 27.56 3.75 11.07
CA LYS A 388 27.61 3.77 9.59
C LYS A 388 28.10 2.43 9.04
N ASN A 389 29.20 1.91 9.58
CA ASN A 389 29.73 0.58 9.19
C ASN A 389 28.67 -0.51 9.39
N ASN A 390 28.04 -0.57 10.57
CA ASN A 390 27.06 -1.61 10.88
C ASN A 390 25.83 -1.51 9.98
N ASN A 391 25.35 -0.30 9.66
CA ASN A 391 24.26 -0.11 8.69
C ASN A 391 24.63 -0.66 7.30
N ARG A 392 25.85 -0.37 6.83
CA ARG A 392 26.36 -0.89 5.55
C ARG A 392 26.48 -2.42 5.58
N ALA A 393 27.03 -2.98 6.65
CA ALA A 393 27.14 -4.42 6.82
C ALA A 393 25.76 -5.11 6.79
N LEU A 394 24.75 -4.52 7.45
CA LEU A 394 23.39 -5.05 7.45
C LEU A 394 22.69 -4.90 6.10
N SER A 395 23.00 -3.83 5.35
CA SER A 395 22.30 -3.54 4.09
C SER A 395 22.58 -4.55 2.98
N PHE A 396 23.73 -5.24 3.01
CA PHE A 396 24.04 -6.38 2.13
C PHE A 396 23.06 -7.56 2.26
N MET A 397 22.28 -7.62 3.35
CA MET A 397 21.24 -8.65 3.50
C MET A 397 20.01 -8.38 2.62
N PHE A 398 19.86 -7.19 2.03
CA PHE A 398 18.60 -6.75 1.42
C PHE A 398 18.63 -6.51 -0.09
N GLY A 399 19.65 -7.04 -0.80
CA GLY A 399 19.71 -7.11 -2.26
C GLY A 399 20.77 -6.22 -2.91
N GLU A 400 20.80 -6.16 -4.24
CA GLU A 400 21.83 -5.50 -5.06
C GLU A 400 22.04 -4.01 -4.72
N ASN A 401 20.98 -3.32 -4.35
CA ASN A 401 21.05 -1.89 -4.02
C ASN A 401 21.68 -1.61 -2.65
N ASN A 402 21.96 -2.64 -1.82
CA ASN A 402 22.53 -2.51 -0.48
C ASN A 402 21.84 -1.43 0.37
N LYS A 403 20.50 -1.42 0.37
CA LYS A 403 19.67 -0.46 1.13
C LYS A 403 18.99 -1.14 2.31
N LEU A 404 19.12 -0.53 3.49
CA LEU A 404 18.47 -0.98 4.72
C LEU A 404 17.05 -0.38 4.79
N PRO A 405 15.98 -1.18 4.78
CA PRO A 405 14.61 -0.66 4.61
C PRO A 405 14.06 -0.02 5.89
N GLY A 406 13.73 1.27 5.88
CA GLY A 406 13.14 1.93 7.05
C GLY A 406 14.16 2.44 8.07
N ASN A 407 13.78 2.49 9.36
CA ASN A 407 14.60 3.15 10.38
C ASN A 407 15.89 2.36 10.70
N LYS A 408 17.05 2.91 10.30
CA LYS A 408 18.38 2.32 10.48
C LYS A 408 18.72 2.04 11.97
N ALA A 409 18.26 2.89 12.89
CA ALA A 409 18.44 2.70 14.33
C ALA A 409 17.72 1.45 14.85
N ILE A 410 16.49 1.22 14.37
CA ILE A 410 15.70 0.05 14.73
C ILE A 410 16.36 -1.23 14.22
N TRP A 411 16.89 -1.23 13.01
CA TRP A 411 17.51 -2.42 12.43
C TRP A 411 18.70 -2.94 13.22
N ASN A 412 19.51 -2.06 13.79
CA ASN A 412 20.67 -2.47 14.58
C ASN A 412 20.23 -3.26 15.83
N VAL A 413 19.18 -2.82 16.52
CA VAL A 413 18.68 -3.54 17.71
C VAL A 413 17.83 -4.76 17.35
N LEU A 414 17.06 -4.67 16.28
CA LEU A 414 16.23 -5.77 15.78
C LEU A 414 17.08 -6.94 15.29
N PHE A 415 18.17 -6.65 14.56
CA PHE A 415 19.12 -7.67 14.11
C PHE A 415 19.71 -8.43 15.30
N LEU A 416 20.21 -7.73 16.31
CA LEU A 416 20.76 -8.34 17.52
C LEU A 416 19.70 -9.18 18.26
N TYR A 417 18.46 -8.68 18.34
CA TYR A 417 17.34 -9.43 18.93
C TYR A 417 17.02 -10.73 18.19
N ILE A 418 17.03 -10.71 16.85
CA ILE A 418 16.84 -11.92 16.03
C ILE A 418 17.94 -12.95 16.34
N LEU A 419 19.19 -12.50 16.48
CA LEU A 419 20.29 -13.40 16.84
C LEU A 419 20.13 -14.02 18.21
N ILE A 420 19.73 -13.22 19.21
CA ILE A 420 19.43 -13.70 20.56
C ILE A 420 18.38 -14.83 20.53
N LYS A 421 17.31 -14.64 19.75
CA LYS A 421 16.15 -15.55 19.77
C LYS A 421 16.31 -16.79 18.91
N HIS A 422 17.03 -16.70 17.81
CA HIS A 422 16.94 -17.70 16.76
C HIS A 422 18.29 -18.23 16.26
N HIS A 423 19.39 -17.49 16.43
CA HIS A 423 20.67 -17.91 15.88
C HIS A 423 21.31 -19.01 16.74
N PRO A 424 21.79 -20.14 16.16
CA PRO A 424 22.24 -21.30 16.93
C PRO A 424 23.44 -21.02 17.85
N VAL A 425 24.39 -20.17 17.44
CA VAL A 425 25.58 -19.81 18.24
C VAL A 425 25.38 -18.51 19.02
N TRP A 426 25.10 -17.40 18.35
CA TRP A 426 24.95 -16.08 18.98
C TRP A 426 23.90 -16.01 20.11
N LYS A 427 22.88 -16.88 20.15
CA LYS A 427 21.97 -16.98 21.30
C LYS A 427 22.68 -17.28 22.62
N GLU A 428 23.80 -18.02 22.60
CA GLU A 428 24.58 -18.34 23.79
C GLU A 428 25.34 -17.12 24.34
N TYR A 429 25.43 -16.05 23.54
CA TYR A 429 26.06 -14.77 23.88
C TYR A 429 25.01 -13.69 24.20
N GLU A 430 23.83 -14.10 24.67
CA GLU A 430 22.69 -13.24 25.01
C GLU A 430 23.10 -11.99 25.83
N THR A 431 23.89 -12.17 26.89
CA THR A 431 24.34 -11.07 27.76
C THR A 431 25.05 -9.99 26.96
N LYS A 432 25.98 -10.38 26.09
CA LYS A 432 26.78 -9.47 25.28
C LYS A 432 25.95 -8.74 24.23
N LEU A 433 25.00 -9.44 23.61
CA LEU A 433 24.07 -8.85 22.65
C LEU A 433 23.12 -7.85 23.35
N LYS A 434 22.68 -8.13 24.58
CA LYS A 434 21.88 -7.20 25.38
C LYS A 434 22.66 -5.95 25.79
N GLU A 435 23.93 -6.11 26.16
CA GLU A 435 24.82 -4.98 26.45
C GLU A 435 24.97 -4.06 25.23
N GLU A 436 25.17 -4.64 24.04
CA GLU A 436 25.22 -3.89 22.79
C GLU A 436 23.90 -3.16 22.49
N ILE A 437 22.75 -3.83 22.65
CA ILE A 437 21.42 -3.19 22.50
C ILE A 437 21.27 -2.01 23.46
N LYS A 438 21.68 -2.17 24.73
CA LYS A 438 21.61 -1.11 25.73
C LYS A 438 22.52 0.06 25.34
N TYR A 439 23.73 -0.21 24.88
CA TYR A 439 24.64 0.82 24.40
C TYR A 439 24.04 1.60 23.21
N ILE A 440 23.42 0.88 22.25
CA ILE A 440 22.71 1.48 21.13
C ILE A 440 21.55 2.38 21.61
N PHE A 441 20.79 1.94 22.63
CA PHE A 441 19.70 2.72 23.22
C PHE A 441 20.16 4.06 23.80
N GLU A 442 21.37 4.11 24.34
CA GLU A 442 21.93 5.30 25.00
C GLU A 442 22.59 6.27 24.00
N ASN A 443 23.09 5.77 22.86
CA ASN A 443 23.95 6.55 21.97
C ASN A 443 23.33 6.88 20.60
N ILE A 444 22.31 6.14 20.13
CA ILE A 444 21.63 6.47 18.85
C ILE A 444 20.46 7.40 19.10
N LYS A 445 20.41 8.51 18.36
CA LYS A 445 19.25 9.40 18.33
C LYS A 445 18.33 9.10 17.14
N THR A 446 17.02 9.11 17.39
CA THR A 446 15.99 9.00 16.36
C THR A 446 14.73 9.76 16.78
N PHE A 447 13.72 9.82 15.93
CA PHE A 447 12.44 10.42 16.31
C PHE A 447 11.74 9.57 17.37
N ILE A 448 11.13 10.19 18.38
CA ILE A 448 10.43 9.50 19.48
C ILE A 448 9.32 8.56 18.99
N THR A 449 8.75 8.85 17.83
CA THR A 449 7.73 8.08 17.11
C THR A 449 8.31 7.08 16.11
N PHE A 450 9.63 6.94 16.04
CA PHE A 450 10.42 6.20 15.05
C PHE A 450 10.28 6.66 13.59
N THR A 451 9.38 7.59 13.33
CA THR A 451 9.16 8.23 12.04
C THR A 451 8.98 9.73 12.21
N PRO A 452 9.56 10.57 11.35
CA PRO A 452 9.31 12.02 11.39
C PRO A 452 7.85 12.39 11.06
N LEU A 453 7.05 11.44 10.55
CA LEU A 453 5.67 11.64 10.08
C LEU A 453 4.65 11.86 11.20
N LEU A 454 4.91 11.32 12.38
CA LEU A 454 3.99 11.36 13.50
C LEU A 454 4.41 12.44 14.50
N ASN A 455 3.41 13.08 15.11
CA ASN A 455 3.64 14.06 16.17
C ASN A 455 3.65 13.39 17.55
N PRO A 456 4.50 13.86 18.48
CA PRO A 456 5.49 14.93 18.34
C PRO A 456 6.75 14.43 17.63
N SER A 457 7.31 15.26 16.75
CA SER A 457 8.59 14.99 16.08
C SER A 457 9.72 15.63 16.89
N ILE A 458 10.04 14.95 17.99
CA ILE A 458 11.16 15.20 18.90
C ILE A 458 12.24 14.14 18.61
N ILE A 459 13.51 14.53 18.59
CA ILE A 459 14.64 13.61 18.39
C ILE A 459 15.29 13.33 19.74
N GLU A 460 15.35 12.05 20.11
CA GLU A 460 15.92 11.59 21.37
C GLU A 460 16.69 10.30 21.22
N ASN A 461 17.40 9.90 22.26
CA ASN A 461 18.05 8.60 22.33
C ASN A 461 17.03 7.46 22.14
N LEU A 462 17.42 6.38 21.46
CA LEU A 462 16.53 5.30 21.05
C LEU A 462 15.81 4.64 22.24
N GLY A 463 16.46 4.54 23.41
CA GLY A 463 15.83 4.07 24.63
C GLY A 463 14.67 4.94 25.10
N VAL A 464 14.82 6.27 25.03
CA VAL A 464 13.76 7.25 25.34
C VAL A 464 12.62 7.15 24.31
N CYS A 465 12.97 6.96 23.04
CA CYS A 465 11.99 6.77 21.95
C CYS A 465 11.15 5.50 22.17
N LEU A 466 11.79 4.39 22.57
CA LEU A 466 11.11 3.14 22.89
C LEU A 466 10.21 3.28 24.11
N TRP A 467 10.69 3.92 25.18
CA TRP A 467 9.87 4.23 26.36
C TRP A 467 8.65 5.08 25.99
N TYR A 468 8.85 6.15 25.22
CA TYR A 468 7.76 7.01 24.75
C TYR A 468 6.73 6.21 23.93
N THR A 469 7.20 5.45 22.93
CA THR A 469 6.33 4.67 22.05
C THR A 469 5.53 3.61 22.82
N CYS A 470 6.16 2.91 23.76
CA CYS A 470 5.50 1.83 24.51
C CYS A 470 4.62 2.31 25.66
N LEU A 471 4.96 3.42 26.33
CA LEU A 471 4.31 3.83 27.59
C LEU A 471 3.58 5.17 27.53
N VAL A 472 4.07 6.13 26.75
CA VAL A 472 3.51 7.50 26.69
C VAL A 472 2.52 7.63 25.56
N SER A 473 2.92 7.33 24.31
CA SER A 473 2.08 7.49 23.11
C SER A 473 0.71 6.83 23.23
N PRO A 474 0.57 5.59 23.78
CA PRO A 474 -0.72 4.94 23.90
C PRO A 474 -1.69 5.64 24.85
N ARG A 475 -1.16 6.36 25.85
CA ARG A 475 -1.93 7.13 26.85
C ARG A 475 -2.17 8.57 26.41
N ALA A 476 -1.21 9.16 25.73
CA ALA A 476 -1.31 10.52 25.22
C ALA A 476 -2.32 10.65 24.07
N PHE A 477 -2.36 9.64 23.20
CA PHE A 477 -3.10 9.68 21.95
C PHE A 477 -4.06 8.50 21.83
N GLU A 478 -4.72 8.14 22.93
CA GLU A 478 -5.70 7.05 22.94
C GLU A 478 -6.74 7.27 21.84
N ASN A 479 -6.99 6.23 21.03
CA ASN A 479 -7.92 6.28 19.90
C ASN A 479 -7.56 7.14 18.69
N THR A 480 -6.40 7.79 18.63
CA THR A 480 -6.07 8.62 17.46
C THR A 480 -5.01 8.00 16.56
N SER A 481 -4.89 8.50 15.33
CA SER A 481 -3.82 8.16 14.38
C SER A 481 -2.42 8.58 14.85
N SER A 482 -2.34 9.42 15.88
CA SER A 482 -1.07 9.85 16.51
C SER A 482 -0.53 8.81 17.50
N ASN A 483 -1.30 7.76 17.82
CA ASN A 483 -0.81 6.62 18.60
C ASN A 483 0.10 5.74 17.73
N VAL A 484 1.39 5.75 18.04
CA VAL A 484 2.43 5.06 17.26
C VAL A 484 2.13 3.56 17.20
N LEU A 485 1.78 2.92 18.31
CA LEU A 485 1.52 1.47 18.35
C LEU A 485 0.31 1.04 17.50
N ARG A 486 -0.62 1.96 17.23
CA ARG A 486 -1.79 1.68 16.37
C ARG A 486 -1.50 1.87 14.89
N PHE A 487 -0.53 2.72 14.57
CA PHE A 487 -0.02 2.91 13.22
C PHE A 487 0.86 1.72 12.79
N MET A 488 1.64 1.16 13.73
CA MET A 488 2.60 0.10 13.43
C MET A 488 1.95 -1.27 13.23
N GLU A 489 2.01 -1.83 12.01
CA GLU A 489 1.75 -3.25 11.78
C GLU A 489 2.87 -4.06 12.46
N GLY A 490 2.53 -4.96 13.40
CA GLY A 490 3.51 -5.69 14.21
C GLY A 490 3.89 -5.04 15.54
N SER A 491 3.11 -4.07 16.04
CA SER A 491 3.34 -3.42 17.35
C SER A 491 3.37 -4.40 18.53
N GLU A 492 2.70 -5.55 18.44
CA GLU A 492 2.81 -6.64 19.42
C GLU A 492 4.26 -7.15 19.56
N LYS A 493 4.98 -7.28 18.44
CA LYS A 493 6.38 -7.71 18.41
C LYS A 493 7.34 -6.67 18.94
N LEU A 494 7.04 -5.38 18.70
CA LEU A 494 7.76 -4.28 19.35
C LEU A 494 7.59 -4.34 20.88
N LEU A 495 6.38 -4.59 21.38
CA LEU A 495 6.12 -4.72 22.81
C LEU A 495 6.75 -5.99 23.41
N GLU A 496 6.78 -7.10 22.67
CA GLU A 496 7.48 -8.32 23.06
C GLU A 496 8.99 -8.06 23.21
N PHE A 497 9.60 -7.40 22.22
CA PHE A 497 11.00 -6.96 22.27
C PHE A 497 11.25 -6.01 23.46
N SER A 498 10.41 -4.99 23.61
CA SER A 498 10.51 -4.02 24.70
C SER A 498 10.40 -4.69 26.07
N SER A 499 9.48 -5.66 26.21
CA SER A 499 9.31 -6.47 27.42
C SER A 499 10.57 -7.28 27.73
N TYR A 500 11.14 -7.91 26.71
CA TYR A 500 12.33 -8.73 26.83
C TYR A 500 13.58 -7.93 27.25
N ILE A 501 13.75 -6.71 26.71
CA ILE A 501 14.91 -5.87 27.03
C ILE A 501 14.74 -5.12 28.36
N SER A 502 13.55 -4.56 28.62
CA SER A 502 13.31 -3.75 29.82
C SER A 502 12.87 -4.56 31.05
N GLY A 503 12.45 -5.81 30.87
CA GLY A 503 11.84 -6.65 31.91
C GLY A 503 10.42 -6.22 32.31
N LYS A 504 9.85 -5.16 31.71
CA LYS A 504 8.49 -4.69 32.00
C LYS A 504 7.46 -5.47 31.18
N LYS A 505 6.36 -5.88 31.81
CA LYS A 505 5.24 -6.52 31.10
C LYS A 505 4.30 -5.47 30.51
N PHE A 506 3.89 -5.66 29.26
CA PHE A 506 2.98 -4.77 28.51
C PHE A 506 1.64 -5.43 28.16
N GLU A 507 1.21 -6.39 28.97
CA GLU A 507 0.08 -7.29 28.67
C GLU A 507 -1.23 -6.53 28.39
N ASP A 508 -1.52 -5.48 29.18
CA ASP A 508 -2.68 -4.61 28.98
C ASP A 508 -2.64 -3.84 27.64
N ILE A 509 -1.46 -3.37 27.25
CA ILE A 509 -1.28 -2.61 26.00
C ILE A 509 -1.39 -3.55 24.80
N ILE A 510 -0.78 -4.74 24.88
CA ILE A 510 -0.90 -5.80 23.86
C ILE A 510 -2.37 -6.15 23.63
N ASN A 511 -3.11 -6.36 24.72
CA ASN A 511 -4.53 -6.65 24.68
C ASN A 511 -5.34 -5.52 24.00
N LYS A 512 -5.08 -4.25 24.31
CA LYS A 512 -5.69 -3.10 23.63
C LYS A 512 -5.35 -3.07 22.13
N ILE A 513 -4.11 -3.42 21.74
CA ILE A 513 -3.68 -3.47 20.33
C ILE A 513 -4.38 -4.60 19.56
N LYS A 514 -4.52 -5.79 20.15
CA LYS A 514 -5.25 -6.91 19.54
C LYS A 514 -6.69 -6.52 19.20
N ILE A 515 -7.36 -5.87 20.16
CA ILE A 515 -8.72 -5.36 19.98
C ILE A 515 -8.78 -4.29 18.88
N TRP A 516 -7.80 -3.38 18.85
CA TRP A 516 -7.69 -2.38 17.78
C TRP A 516 -7.51 -3.02 16.39
N ASN A 517 -6.64 -4.02 16.27
CA ASN A 517 -6.42 -4.75 15.03
C ASN A 517 -7.70 -5.45 14.56
N LEU A 518 -8.46 -6.05 15.49
CA LEU A 518 -9.77 -6.62 15.20
C LEU A 518 -10.79 -5.56 14.76
N TRP A 519 -10.80 -4.38 15.39
CA TRP A 519 -11.65 -3.27 14.96
C TRP A 519 -11.31 -2.79 13.53
N LYS A 520 -10.02 -2.63 13.23
CA LYS A 520 -9.53 -2.28 11.88
C LYS A 520 -9.98 -3.31 10.84
N TYR A 521 -9.95 -4.59 11.19
CA TYR A 521 -10.46 -5.67 10.36
C TYR A 521 -11.98 -5.54 10.12
N PHE A 522 -12.78 -5.30 11.16
CA PHE A 522 -14.22 -5.10 11.06
C PHE A 522 -14.60 -3.90 10.19
N VAL A 523 -13.95 -2.76 10.36
CA VAL A 523 -14.23 -1.56 9.56
C VAL A 523 -13.91 -1.80 8.08
N ARG A 524 -12.81 -2.48 7.78
CA ARG A 524 -12.41 -2.85 6.40
C ARG A 524 -13.41 -3.82 5.75
N ASN A 525 -13.94 -4.75 6.55
CA ASN A 525 -14.84 -5.80 6.07
C ASN A 525 -16.32 -5.51 6.34
N LYS A 526 -16.70 -4.27 6.67
CA LYS A 526 -18.10 -3.92 7.02
C LYS A 526 -19.13 -4.24 5.93
N VAL A 527 -18.69 -4.29 4.67
CA VAL A 527 -19.53 -4.61 3.50
C VAL A 527 -19.63 -6.13 3.27
N ASN A 528 -18.76 -6.92 3.89
CA ASN A 528 -18.80 -8.36 3.81
C ASN A 528 -20.01 -8.90 4.59
N LYS A 529 -21.02 -9.39 3.85
CA LYS A 529 -22.24 -10.00 4.39
C LYS A 529 -21.99 -11.20 5.32
N TYR A 530 -20.81 -11.82 5.25
CA TYR A 530 -20.44 -12.96 6.09
C TYR A 530 -19.74 -12.57 7.39
N LEU A 531 -19.38 -11.28 7.57
CA LEU A 531 -18.64 -10.82 8.74
C LEU A 531 -19.36 -11.19 10.04
N LYS A 532 -20.69 -11.04 10.08
CA LYS A 532 -21.53 -11.41 11.23
C LYS A 532 -21.39 -12.89 11.63
N VAL A 533 -21.38 -13.78 10.64
CA VAL A 533 -21.24 -15.24 10.84
C VAL A 533 -19.85 -15.54 11.39
N GLU A 534 -18.84 -14.88 10.85
CA GLU A 534 -17.46 -15.02 11.29
C GLU A 534 -17.26 -14.59 12.75
N VAL A 535 -17.82 -13.43 13.15
CA VAL A 535 -17.76 -12.99 14.55
C VAL A 535 -18.46 -13.97 15.49
N LEU A 536 -19.63 -14.48 15.12
CA LEU A 536 -20.38 -15.42 15.95
C LEU A 536 -19.69 -16.78 16.09
N SER A 537 -18.94 -17.21 15.07
CA SER A 537 -18.15 -18.45 15.12
C SER A 537 -17.11 -18.47 16.24
N GLN A 538 -16.76 -17.31 16.81
CA GLN A 538 -15.86 -17.22 17.97
C GLN A 538 -16.48 -17.76 19.27
N ILE A 539 -17.81 -17.71 19.42
CA ILE A 539 -18.50 -18.16 20.64
C ILE A 539 -19.42 -19.37 20.38
N GLN A 540 -19.84 -19.56 19.14
CA GLN A 540 -20.76 -20.59 18.72
C GLN A 540 -19.98 -21.76 18.10
N ASN A 541 -20.44 -22.99 18.36
CA ASN A 541 -19.94 -24.15 17.63
C ASN A 541 -20.14 -23.92 16.12
N HIS A 542 -19.17 -24.30 15.30
CA HIS A 542 -19.23 -24.09 13.85
C HIS A 542 -18.43 -25.16 13.13
N GLU A 543 -18.71 -25.32 11.84
CA GLU A 543 -17.87 -26.09 10.94
C GLU A 543 -17.68 -25.35 9.62
N MET A 544 -16.51 -25.54 9.01
CA MET A 544 -16.22 -25.08 7.66
C MET A 544 -16.72 -26.11 6.65
N ILE A 545 -17.66 -25.72 5.80
CA ILE A 545 -18.22 -26.56 4.73
C ILE A 545 -18.06 -25.82 3.41
N ASN A 546 -17.25 -26.36 2.49
CA ASN A 546 -16.98 -25.76 1.17
C ASN A 546 -16.61 -24.25 1.22
N ASN A 547 -15.77 -23.86 2.18
CA ASN A 547 -15.37 -22.48 2.48
C ASN A 547 -16.47 -21.56 3.05
N SER A 548 -17.64 -22.11 3.40
CA SER A 548 -18.71 -21.42 4.13
C SER A 548 -18.71 -21.81 5.61
N VAL A 549 -18.82 -20.82 6.51
CA VAL A 549 -18.99 -21.07 7.96
C VAL A 549 -20.46 -21.44 8.24
N VAL A 550 -20.70 -22.60 8.84
CA VAL A 550 -22.04 -23.03 9.29
C VAL A 550 -22.05 -23.12 10.82
N LEU A 551 -23.01 -22.45 11.45
CA LEU A 551 -23.12 -22.37 12.91
C LEU A 551 -23.98 -23.50 13.46
N PHE A 552 -23.53 -24.15 14.53
CA PHE A 552 -24.21 -25.24 15.22
C PHE A 552 -24.46 -24.91 16.69
N SER A 553 -25.49 -25.51 17.29
CA SER A 553 -25.87 -25.37 18.70
C SER A 553 -24.76 -25.87 19.61
N GLY A 554 -24.65 -25.27 20.80
CA GLY A 554 -23.63 -25.59 21.79
C GLY A 554 -22.45 -24.61 21.78
N ARG A 555 -21.71 -24.58 22.90
CA ARG A 555 -20.49 -23.76 23.03
C ARG A 555 -19.43 -24.28 22.07
N SER A 556 -18.66 -23.37 21.48
CA SER A 556 -17.54 -23.75 20.62
C SER A 556 -16.53 -24.60 21.42
N ASN A 557 -16.32 -25.86 21.05
CA ASN A 557 -15.22 -26.67 21.57
C ASN A 557 -13.92 -26.28 20.83
N CYS A 558 -13.49 -25.02 20.98
CA CYS A 558 -12.35 -24.41 20.29
C CYS A 558 -10.96 -24.96 20.68
N ASN A 559 -10.87 -26.19 21.20
CA ASN A 559 -9.60 -26.84 21.53
C ASN A 559 -9.16 -27.91 20.51
N LYS A 560 -9.90 -28.09 19.41
CA LYS A 560 -9.55 -29.10 18.39
C LYS A 560 -9.50 -28.48 17.00
N ASN A 561 -8.29 -28.10 16.58
CA ASN A 561 -7.74 -28.14 15.20
C ASN A 561 -8.70 -27.89 14.02
N GLN A 562 -9.65 -26.95 14.12
CA GLN A 562 -10.51 -26.56 13.01
C GLN A 562 -10.09 -25.18 12.54
N SER A 563 -9.57 -25.17 11.32
CA SER A 563 -8.94 -24.08 10.61
C SER A 563 -9.84 -22.85 10.45
N GLU A 564 -9.27 -21.72 10.87
CA GLU A 564 -9.25 -20.44 10.15
C GLU A 564 -10.58 -19.70 9.98
N CYS A 565 -11.16 -19.30 11.11
CA CYS A 565 -11.90 -18.04 11.16
C CYS A 565 -10.87 -16.90 11.23
N GLU A 566 -10.82 -16.00 10.23
CA GLU A 566 -9.82 -14.91 10.17
C GLU A 566 -9.83 -14.07 11.45
N CYS A 567 -11.00 -13.82 12.01
CA CYS A 567 -11.21 -13.18 13.30
C CYS A 567 -10.47 -13.83 14.49
N LYS A 568 -10.22 -15.14 14.49
CA LYS A 568 -9.48 -15.83 15.56
C LYS A 568 -7.99 -15.49 15.56
N GLN A 569 -7.45 -15.01 14.44
CA GLN A 569 -6.02 -14.65 14.33
C GLN A 569 -5.61 -13.51 15.26
N TYR A 570 -6.57 -12.71 15.73
CA TYR A 570 -6.33 -11.57 16.62
C TYR A 570 -6.30 -11.94 18.10
N ASP A 571 -6.60 -13.19 18.49
CA ASP A 571 -6.55 -13.68 19.88
C ASP A 571 -7.31 -12.78 20.88
N VAL A 572 -8.51 -12.35 20.47
CA VAL A 572 -9.44 -11.55 21.29
C VAL A 572 -10.56 -12.46 21.79
N LYS A 573 -10.97 -12.29 23.06
CA LYS A 573 -12.11 -13.06 23.62
C LYS A 573 -13.38 -12.83 22.78
N GLY A 574 -14.12 -13.90 22.48
CA GLY A 574 -15.30 -13.83 21.59
C GLY A 574 -16.40 -12.86 22.04
N ASN A 575 -16.60 -12.68 23.35
CA ASN A 575 -17.54 -11.68 23.88
C ASN A 575 -17.10 -10.23 23.53
N VAL A 576 -15.80 -9.94 23.57
CA VAL A 576 -15.23 -8.64 23.18
C VAL A 576 -15.40 -8.42 21.68
N ALA A 577 -15.12 -9.43 20.86
CA ALA A 577 -15.31 -9.35 19.41
C ALA A 577 -16.77 -9.03 19.03
N ILE A 578 -17.74 -9.63 19.71
CA ILE A 578 -19.16 -9.38 19.43
C ILE A 578 -19.58 -7.98 19.86
N LYS A 579 -19.10 -7.48 21.01
CA LYS A 579 -19.35 -6.10 21.42
C LYS A 579 -18.84 -5.09 20.39
N LEU A 580 -17.62 -5.29 19.89
CA LEU A 580 -17.05 -4.47 18.82
C LEU A 580 -17.91 -4.51 17.55
N TYR A 581 -18.35 -5.70 17.14
CA TYR A 581 -19.21 -5.86 15.97
C TYR A 581 -20.57 -5.17 16.15
N ASN A 582 -21.18 -5.26 17.34
CA ASN A 582 -22.43 -4.54 17.65
C ASN A 582 -22.26 -3.02 17.61
N ILE A 583 -21.08 -2.49 17.99
CA ILE A 583 -20.75 -1.08 17.82
C ILE A 583 -20.65 -0.73 16.33
N LEU A 584 -20.02 -1.59 15.52
CA LEU A 584 -19.94 -1.43 14.06
C LEU A 584 -21.33 -1.35 13.43
N GLU A 585 -22.23 -2.30 13.73
CA GLU A 585 -23.60 -2.34 13.16
C GLU A 585 -24.43 -1.10 13.50
N LYS A 586 -24.21 -0.49 14.68
CA LYS A 586 -24.95 0.72 15.11
C LYS A 586 -24.44 2.01 14.44
N LYS A 587 -23.22 2.05 13.92
CA LYS A 587 -22.64 3.27 13.33
C LYS A 587 -22.91 3.34 11.82
N LEU A 588 -23.58 4.42 11.37
CA LEU A 588 -23.85 4.70 9.95
C LEU A 588 -22.56 4.90 9.12
N GLN A 589 -21.50 5.45 9.72
CA GLN A 589 -20.19 5.64 9.08
C GLN A 589 -19.08 5.40 10.12
N PRO A 590 -18.64 4.14 10.34
CA PRO A 590 -17.57 3.87 11.28
C PRO A 590 -16.25 4.45 10.74
N LYS A 591 -15.69 5.41 11.46
CA LYS A 591 -14.32 5.88 11.25
C LYS A 591 -13.35 4.91 11.91
N LEU A 592 -12.13 4.82 11.36
CA LEU A 592 -11.07 3.99 11.94
C LEU A 592 -10.73 4.43 13.37
N TYR A 593 -10.71 5.74 13.63
CA TYR A 593 -10.08 6.31 14.82
C TYR A 593 -11.07 6.68 15.94
N ASP A 594 -12.24 7.22 15.62
CA ASP A 594 -13.02 7.93 16.65
C ASP A 594 -14.23 7.11 17.18
N ASP A 595 -14.40 7.15 18.50
CA ASP A 595 -15.51 6.64 19.33
C ASP A 595 -15.57 5.14 19.63
N ILE A 596 -14.45 4.52 20.05
CA ILE A 596 -14.50 3.27 20.82
C ILE A 596 -13.78 3.45 22.16
N ASP A 597 -14.54 3.33 23.24
CA ASP A 597 -13.99 3.16 24.57
C ASP A 597 -13.63 1.68 24.79
N PHE A 598 -12.35 1.34 24.59
CA PHE A 598 -11.87 -0.03 24.80
C PHE A 598 -11.92 -0.46 26.26
N ASP A 599 -11.86 0.47 27.21
CA ASP A 599 -11.93 0.14 28.64
C ASP A 599 -13.37 -0.21 29.06
N ALA A 600 -14.38 0.40 28.44
CA ALA A 600 -15.77 0.01 28.60
C ALA A 600 -16.06 -1.39 28.04
N ILE A 601 -15.41 -1.79 26.94
CA ILE A 601 -15.61 -3.10 26.32
C ILE A 601 -15.17 -4.25 27.26
N TYR A 602 -14.13 -4.02 28.07
CA TYR A 602 -13.58 -5.00 29.02
C TYR A 602 -14.43 -5.23 30.27
N LYS A 603 -15.18 -4.23 30.75
CA LYS A 603 -15.74 -4.21 32.12
C LYS A 603 -17.08 -4.93 32.31
N GLU A 604 -17.76 -5.32 31.24
CA GLU A 604 -19.09 -5.95 31.36
C GLU A 604 -19.09 -7.43 30.94
N ASP A 605 -19.28 -8.34 31.89
CA ASP A 605 -19.64 -9.74 31.62
C ASP A 605 -21.16 -9.88 31.39
N ASN A 606 -21.71 -9.07 30.49
CA ASN A 606 -23.12 -9.20 30.12
C ASN A 606 -23.27 -10.36 29.13
N GLU A 607 -24.11 -11.34 29.48
CA GLU A 607 -24.54 -12.41 28.58
C GLU A 607 -25.13 -11.79 27.31
N LEU A 608 -24.59 -12.20 26.16
CA LEU A 608 -24.98 -11.68 24.87
C LEU A 608 -26.40 -12.14 24.50
N LEU A 609 -27.32 -11.19 24.42
CA LEU A 609 -28.66 -11.38 23.86
C LEU A 609 -28.60 -11.27 22.33
N TYR A 610 -28.35 -12.39 21.65
CA TYR A 610 -28.72 -12.54 20.24
C TYR A 610 -29.92 -13.46 20.13
N LYS A 611 -30.85 -13.11 19.24
CA LYS A 611 -32.05 -13.89 18.97
C LYS A 611 -31.65 -15.08 18.10
N THR A 612 -31.41 -16.23 18.72
CA THR A 612 -31.14 -17.47 18.01
C THR A 612 -32.46 -18.07 17.54
N ILE A 613 -32.58 -18.32 16.23
CA ILE A 613 -33.64 -19.20 15.74
C ILE A 613 -33.10 -20.63 15.84
N GLU A 614 -33.46 -21.30 16.93
CA GLU A 614 -33.20 -22.73 17.07
C GLU A 614 -34.19 -23.53 16.21
N ILE A 615 -33.64 -24.40 15.36
CA ILE A 615 -34.43 -25.44 14.70
C ILE A 615 -34.76 -26.50 15.76
N ASN A 616 -36.05 -26.77 15.95
CA ASN A 616 -36.51 -27.68 16.99
C ASN A 616 -36.05 -29.12 16.68
N PRO A 617 -35.33 -29.81 17.59
CA PRO A 617 -34.84 -31.16 17.37
C PRO A 617 -35.96 -32.21 17.17
N LYS A 618 -37.22 -31.86 17.45
CA LYS A 618 -38.39 -32.68 17.08
C LYS A 618 -38.60 -32.85 15.57
N ASP A 619 -37.83 -32.14 14.74
CA ASP A 619 -37.89 -32.28 13.28
C ASP A 619 -37.27 -33.57 12.74
N GLU A 620 -36.44 -34.29 13.53
CA GLU A 620 -35.86 -35.58 13.11
C GLU A 620 -36.91 -36.67 12.84
N LEU A 621 -38.01 -36.67 13.61
CA LEU A 621 -39.13 -37.60 13.49
C LEU A 621 -40.11 -37.22 12.37
N LEU A 622 -39.96 -36.03 11.76
CA LEU A 622 -40.94 -35.50 10.78
C LEU A 622 -40.77 -36.04 9.36
N LEU A 623 -39.66 -36.70 9.02
CA LEU A 623 -39.41 -37.19 7.66
C LEU A 623 -39.77 -38.67 7.47
N GLU A 624 -40.04 -39.42 8.53
CA GLU A 624 -40.27 -40.87 8.45
C GLU A 624 -41.52 -41.19 7.64
N HIS A 625 -42.59 -40.44 7.84
CA HIS A 625 -43.90 -40.62 7.22
C HIS A 625 -44.06 -39.89 5.88
N ILE A 626 -42.97 -39.39 5.30
CA ILE A 626 -42.96 -38.72 3.98
C ILE A 626 -42.21 -39.59 2.98
N THR A 627 -42.80 -39.85 1.81
CA THR A 627 -42.14 -40.54 0.69
C THR A 627 -42.05 -39.61 -0.52
N ILE A 628 -41.15 -39.89 -1.48
CA ILE A 628 -41.09 -39.14 -2.74
C ILE A 628 -41.77 -39.98 -3.83
N CYS A 629 -42.83 -39.43 -4.43
CA CYS A 629 -43.49 -40.09 -5.55
C CYS A 629 -42.57 -40.08 -6.77
N LEU A 630 -42.26 -41.26 -7.32
CA LEU A 630 -41.36 -41.41 -8.47
C LEU A 630 -41.92 -40.78 -9.76
N THR A 631 -43.24 -40.69 -9.89
CA THR A 631 -43.90 -40.13 -11.08
C THR A 631 -43.95 -38.61 -11.05
N THR A 632 -44.27 -38.02 -9.89
CA THR A 632 -44.41 -36.56 -9.76
C THR A 632 -43.13 -35.88 -9.28
N CYS A 633 -42.16 -36.65 -8.77
CA CYS A 633 -40.94 -36.14 -8.12
C CYS A 633 -41.23 -35.19 -6.93
N LYS A 634 -42.36 -35.40 -6.25
CA LYS A 634 -42.83 -34.56 -5.13
C LYS A 634 -42.93 -35.35 -3.83
N PRO A 635 -42.80 -34.67 -2.67
CA PRO A 635 -43.14 -35.24 -1.38
C PRO A 635 -44.62 -35.61 -1.29
N THR A 636 -44.87 -36.82 -0.83
CA THR A 636 -46.18 -37.37 -0.51
C THR A 636 -46.19 -37.73 0.98
N VAL A 637 -47.11 -37.13 1.74
CA VAL A 637 -47.21 -37.35 3.20
C VAL A 637 -48.17 -38.51 3.47
N ILE A 638 -47.68 -39.52 4.17
CA ILE A 638 -48.43 -40.68 4.63
C ILE A 638 -48.75 -40.46 6.12
N CYS A 639 -50.01 -40.67 6.52
CA CYS A 639 -50.38 -40.59 7.92
C CYS A 639 -49.72 -41.75 8.70
N PRO A 640 -48.95 -41.48 9.77
CA PRO A 640 -48.28 -42.54 10.52
C PRO A 640 -49.26 -43.46 11.28
N VAL A 641 -50.49 -43.00 11.53
CA VAL A 641 -51.52 -43.77 12.26
C VAL A 641 -52.33 -44.67 11.31
N THR A 642 -52.70 -44.17 10.14
CA THR A 642 -53.62 -44.88 9.23
C THR A 642 -52.92 -45.49 8.02
N GLY A 643 -51.66 -45.12 7.75
CA GLY A 643 -50.94 -45.51 6.53
C GLY A 643 -51.50 -44.88 5.24
N LYS A 644 -52.48 -43.98 5.33
CA LYS A 644 -53.17 -43.36 4.19
C LYS A 644 -52.63 -41.98 3.86
N HIS A 645 -52.90 -41.50 2.66
CA HIS A 645 -52.49 -40.18 2.22
C HIS A 645 -53.02 -39.08 3.15
N TRP A 646 -52.22 -38.07 3.50
CA TRP A 646 -52.55 -37.06 4.52
C TRP A 646 -53.90 -36.34 4.30
N LYS A 647 -54.30 -36.12 3.05
CA LYS A 647 -55.62 -35.52 2.75
C LYS A 647 -56.81 -36.40 3.10
N GLU A 648 -56.60 -37.71 3.25
CA GLU A 648 -57.62 -38.65 3.71
C GLU A 648 -57.75 -38.64 5.24
N CYS A 649 -56.90 -37.88 5.94
CA CYS A 649 -56.84 -37.78 7.41
C CYS A 649 -56.87 -36.31 7.88
N ALA A 650 -57.54 -35.43 7.13
CA ALA A 650 -57.46 -33.97 7.30
C ALA A 650 -57.81 -33.50 8.73
N GLY A 651 -56.88 -32.74 9.36
CA GLY A 651 -57.14 -32.04 10.64
C GLY A 651 -55.94 -31.77 11.54
N GLU A 652 -54.86 -32.57 11.48
CA GLU A 652 -53.83 -32.57 12.54
C GLU A 652 -52.37 -32.30 12.09
N TYR A 653 -52.09 -32.12 10.80
CA TYR A 653 -50.72 -32.06 10.28
C TYR A 653 -50.40 -30.75 9.56
N ASP A 654 -49.42 -29.99 10.07
CA ASP A 654 -48.94 -28.74 9.47
C ASP A 654 -47.91 -29.00 8.35
N VAL A 655 -48.35 -28.80 7.11
CA VAL A 655 -47.57 -28.96 5.87
C VAL A 655 -46.46 -27.90 5.72
N LYS A 656 -46.42 -26.85 6.57
CA LYS A 656 -45.31 -25.87 6.59
C LYS A 656 -43.95 -26.50 6.91
N LYS A 657 -43.94 -27.70 7.51
CA LYS A 657 -42.76 -28.49 7.86
C LYS A 657 -42.04 -29.15 6.65
N GLU A 658 -42.54 -28.98 5.43
CA GLU A 658 -41.90 -29.43 4.18
C GLU A 658 -40.65 -28.61 3.75
N SER A 659 -40.15 -27.69 4.58
CA SER A 659 -39.11 -26.72 4.20
C SER A 659 -37.82 -27.38 3.67
N TYR A 660 -37.32 -28.44 4.30
CA TYR A 660 -36.08 -29.09 3.90
C TYR A 660 -36.20 -29.96 2.63
N LEU A 661 -37.34 -30.63 2.41
CA LEU A 661 -37.58 -31.37 1.16
C LEU A 661 -37.76 -30.43 -0.04
N ARG A 662 -38.37 -29.26 0.18
CA ARG A 662 -38.46 -28.20 -0.82
C ARG A 662 -37.10 -27.55 -1.10
N LEU A 663 -36.20 -27.54 -0.12
CA LEU A 663 -34.84 -27.07 -0.31
C LEU A 663 -34.11 -27.92 -1.35
N PHE A 664 -34.20 -29.26 -1.28
CA PHE A 664 -33.59 -30.15 -2.28
C PHE A 664 -34.04 -29.79 -3.69
N LYS A 665 -35.35 -29.65 -3.92
CA LYS A 665 -35.89 -29.20 -5.22
C LYS A 665 -35.31 -27.84 -5.62
N THR A 666 -35.27 -26.90 -4.69
CA THR A 666 -34.76 -25.54 -4.97
C THR A 666 -33.28 -25.56 -5.32
N PHE A 667 -32.48 -26.36 -4.62
CA PHE A 667 -31.07 -26.58 -4.92
C PHE A 667 -30.91 -27.07 -6.36
N CYS A 668 -31.56 -28.19 -6.68
CA CYS A 668 -31.52 -28.80 -8.01
C CYS A 668 -31.96 -27.83 -9.12
N SER A 669 -33.02 -27.07 -8.89
CA SER A 669 -33.54 -26.10 -9.88
C SER A 669 -32.60 -24.91 -10.07
N LYS A 670 -31.92 -24.44 -9.01
CA LYS A 670 -31.00 -23.28 -9.10
C LYS A 670 -29.60 -23.65 -9.57
N LYS A 671 -29.09 -24.81 -9.16
CA LYS A 671 -27.73 -25.27 -9.45
C LYS A 671 -27.66 -26.18 -10.67
N MET A 672 -28.80 -26.65 -11.18
CA MET A 672 -28.91 -27.62 -12.28
C MET A 672 -27.98 -28.82 -12.09
N LYS A 673 -27.88 -29.29 -10.83
CA LYS A 673 -27.23 -30.55 -10.46
C LYS A 673 -27.87 -31.13 -9.19
N TYR A 674 -27.70 -32.43 -8.97
CA TYR A 674 -27.98 -33.03 -7.67
C TYR A 674 -26.86 -32.68 -6.66
N PRO A 675 -27.17 -32.59 -5.36
CA PRO A 675 -26.14 -32.42 -4.34
C PRO A 675 -25.29 -33.69 -4.23
N ASN A 676 -23.98 -33.51 -4.04
CA ASN A 676 -23.04 -34.63 -3.90
C ASN A 676 -23.13 -35.27 -2.51
N ASP A 677 -23.35 -34.46 -1.47
CA ASP A 677 -23.45 -34.89 -0.08
C ASP A 677 -24.40 -33.99 0.74
N GLU A 678 -24.65 -34.37 2.00
CA GLU A 678 -25.51 -33.62 2.91
C GLU A 678 -24.95 -32.21 3.24
N ASN A 679 -23.63 -32.03 3.12
CA ASN A 679 -22.95 -30.79 3.44
C ASN A 679 -23.28 -29.71 2.40
N GLU A 680 -23.38 -30.09 1.12
CA GLU A 680 -23.72 -29.17 0.03
C GLU A 680 -25.15 -28.60 0.16
N LEU A 681 -26.11 -29.42 0.63
CA LEU A 681 -27.47 -28.95 0.94
C LEU A 681 -27.50 -28.05 2.18
N LEU A 682 -26.77 -28.42 3.22
CA LEU A 682 -26.66 -27.65 4.46
C LEU A 682 -26.06 -26.27 4.20
N GLU A 683 -24.98 -26.21 3.42
CA GLU A 683 -24.35 -24.98 2.95
C GLU A 683 -25.34 -24.12 2.17
N PHE A 684 -26.04 -24.71 1.19
CA PHE A 684 -27.01 -23.98 0.38
C PHE A 684 -28.15 -23.39 1.22
N HIS A 685 -28.63 -24.12 2.23
CA HIS A 685 -29.62 -23.61 3.19
C HIS A 685 -29.08 -22.43 3.99
N SER A 686 -27.88 -22.60 4.56
CA SER A 686 -27.19 -21.57 5.34
C SER A 686 -27.01 -20.29 4.53
N ASN A 687 -26.47 -20.39 3.32
CA ASN A 687 -26.21 -19.26 2.44
C ASN A 687 -27.48 -18.55 1.96
N ARG A 688 -28.58 -19.29 1.73
CA ARG A 688 -29.87 -18.73 1.33
C ARG A 688 -30.55 -17.93 2.44
N ILE A 689 -30.35 -18.31 3.70
CA ILE A 689 -31.02 -17.64 4.82
C ILE A 689 -30.15 -16.49 5.33
N ASN A 690 -28.84 -16.67 5.34
CA ASN A 690 -27.90 -15.59 5.62
C ASN A 690 -27.94 -14.46 4.58
N SER A 691 -28.50 -14.67 3.38
CA SER A 691 -28.71 -13.59 2.40
C SER A 691 -29.85 -12.63 2.74
N ASP A 692 -30.81 -13.04 3.59
CA ASP A 692 -31.95 -12.19 3.99
C ASP A 692 -31.68 -11.39 5.29
N LEU A 693 -30.43 -11.44 5.79
CA LEU A 693 -29.74 -10.55 6.76
C LEU A 693 -30.36 -10.32 8.16
N ASN A 694 -31.63 -10.66 8.40
CA ASN A 694 -32.27 -10.42 9.70
C ASN A 694 -32.23 -11.63 10.64
N ASP A 695 -32.08 -12.85 10.09
CA ASP A 695 -32.24 -14.09 10.84
C ASP A 695 -31.03 -15.02 10.60
N LEU A 696 -30.14 -15.11 11.60
CA LEU A 696 -29.07 -16.12 11.61
C LEU A 696 -29.61 -17.45 12.10
N ILE A 697 -29.28 -18.53 11.40
CA ILE A 697 -29.64 -19.88 11.79
C ILE A 697 -28.49 -20.57 12.49
N ILE A 698 -28.79 -21.15 13.65
CA ILE A 698 -27.90 -22.05 14.37
C ILE A 698 -28.51 -23.45 14.27
N TYR A 699 -27.80 -24.34 13.59
CA TYR A 699 -28.25 -25.70 13.36
C TYR A 699 -28.05 -26.57 14.59
N PRO A 700 -28.94 -27.51 14.91
CA PRO A 700 -28.64 -28.49 15.95
C PRO A 700 -27.46 -29.38 15.50
N VAL A 701 -26.69 -29.95 16.44
CA VAL A 701 -25.49 -30.77 16.15
C VAL A 701 -25.79 -31.94 15.19
N ASN A 702 -27.03 -32.45 15.20
CA ASN A 702 -27.51 -33.52 14.34
C ASN A 702 -28.02 -33.06 12.95
N ALA A 703 -27.93 -31.77 12.59
CA ALA A 703 -28.50 -31.26 11.34
C ALA A 703 -27.99 -31.99 10.09
N LYS A 704 -26.72 -32.41 10.06
CA LYS A 704 -26.18 -33.25 8.97
C LYS A 704 -27.00 -34.52 8.75
N GLN A 705 -27.46 -35.17 9.82
CA GLN A 705 -28.29 -36.37 9.73
C GLN A 705 -29.67 -36.04 9.10
N ILE A 706 -30.22 -34.86 9.39
CA ILE A 706 -31.47 -34.38 8.78
C ILE A 706 -31.29 -34.21 7.26
N PHE A 707 -30.23 -33.51 6.83
CA PHE A 707 -29.95 -33.30 5.41
C PHE A 707 -29.61 -34.61 4.67
N LYS A 708 -28.91 -35.53 5.34
CA LYS A 708 -28.67 -36.88 4.82
C LYS A 708 -29.98 -37.64 4.59
N ARG A 709 -30.90 -37.63 5.57
CA ARG A 709 -32.23 -38.25 5.40
C ARG A 709 -33.03 -37.63 4.25
N VAL A 710 -32.91 -36.32 4.03
CA VAL A 710 -33.52 -35.64 2.87
C VAL A 710 -32.96 -36.21 1.57
N MET A 711 -31.64 -36.36 1.45
CA MET A 711 -31.02 -36.98 0.27
C MET A 711 -31.47 -38.42 0.09
N ASP A 712 -31.48 -39.21 1.17
CA ASP A 712 -31.86 -40.62 1.13
C ASP A 712 -33.26 -40.81 0.51
N LYS A 713 -34.21 -39.92 0.84
CA LYS A 713 -35.57 -39.90 0.27
C LYS A 713 -35.61 -39.64 -1.24
N TYR A 714 -34.62 -38.95 -1.81
CA TYR A 714 -34.52 -38.66 -3.24
C TYR A 714 -33.56 -39.60 -3.99
N THR A 715 -32.95 -40.59 -3.33
CA THR A 715 -31.98 -41.51 -3.95
C THR A 715 -32.51 -42.17 -5.22
N ASP A 716 -33.75 -42.66 -5.20
CA ASP A 716 -34.34 -43.35 -6.35
C ASP A 716 -34.66 -42.38 -7.50
N ILE A 717 -34.99 -41.13 -7.19
CA ILE A 717 -35.13 -40.06 -8.18
C ILE A 717 -33.78 -39.76 -8.84
N MET A 718 -32.73 -39.57 -8.03
CA MET A 718 -31.38 -39.27 -8.50
C MET A 718 -30.81 -40.38 -9.39
N LYS A 719 -31.17 -41.64 -9.14
CA LYS A 719 -30.80 -42.79 -9.96
C LYS A 719 -31.61 -42.90 -11.26
N ARG A 720 -32.88 -42.48 -11.24
CA ARG A 720 -33.83 -42.71 -12.32
C ARG A 720 -33.87 -41.60 -13.36
N TYR A 721 -33.72 -40.35 -12.94
CA TYR A 721 -33.88 -39.19 -13.81
C TYR A 721 -32.60 -38.36 -13.86
N SER A 722 -32.26 -37.88 -15.07
CA SER A 722 -31.31 -36.78 -15.21
C SER A 722 -31.82 -35.54 -14.48
N ILE A 723 -30.92 -34.60 -14.20
CA ILE A 723 -31.30 -33.39 -13.45
C ILE A 723 -32.30 -32.54 -14.24
N GLU A 724 -32.15 -32.45 -15.56
CA GLU A 724 -33.05 -31.73 -16.45
C GLU A 724 -34.46 -32.35 -16.43
N GLU A 725 -34.55 -33.67 -16.49
CA GLU A 725 -35.82 -34.41 -16.41
C GLU A 725 -36.48 -34.22 -15.04
N TYR A 726 -35.71 -34.34 -13.95
CA TYR A 726 -36.24 -34.13 -12.60
C TYR A 726 -36.81 -32.71 -12.43
N VAL A 727 -36.06 -31.69 -12.83
CA VAL A 727 -36.49 -30.29 -12.71
C VAL A 727 -37.74 -30.05 -13.54
N LYS A 728 -37.80 -30.59 -14.77
CA LYS A 728 -38.98 -30.50 -15.64
C LYS A 728 -40.21 -31.17 -15.00
N ILE A 729 -40.11 -32.46 -14.65
CA ILE A 729 -41.22 -33.24 -14.06
C ILE A 729 -41.69 -32.58 -12.75
N SER A 730 -40.76 -32.18 -11.88
CA SER A 730 -41.09 -31.54 -10.61
C SER A 730 -41.73 -30.15 -10.78
N ASN A 731 -41.49 -29.45 -11.90
CA ASN A 731 -42.12 -28.18 -12.20
C ASN A 731 -43.52 -28.35 -12.80
N GLU A 732 -43.68 -29.27 -13.74
CA GLU A 732 -44.97 -29.62 -14.36
C GLU A 732 -45.98 -30.11 -13.30
N ASN A 733 -45.52 -30.78 -12.26
CA ASN A 733 -46.35 -31.31 -11.16
C ASN A 733 -46.44 -30.38 -9.94
N CYS A 734 -46.38 -29.05 -10.13
CA CYS A 734 -46.55 -28.10 -9.02
C CYS A 734 -48.02 -27.85 -8.65
N ASP A 735 -48.96 -28.01 -9.59
CA ASP A 735 -50.39 -27.89 -9.29
C ASP A 735 -50.83 -29.02 -8.35
N GLU A 736 -51.49 -28.64 -7.26
CA GLU A 736 -51.84 -29.59 -6.21
C GLU A 736 -52.88 -30.62 -6.68
N LYS A 737 -53.85 -30.21 -7.52
CA LYS A 737 -54.92 -31.08 -7.99
C LYS A 737 -54.37 -32.11 -8.96
N THR A 738 -53.58 -31.67 -9.95
CA THR A 738 -52.88 -32.54 -10.90
C THR A 738 -51.92 -33.50 -10.20
N ARG A 739 -51.16 -33.00 -9.21
CA ARG A 739 -50.23 -33.82 -8.42
C ARG A 739 -50.96 -34.96 -7.70
N ILE A 740 -52.06 -34.67 -7.00
CA ILE A 740 -52.79 -35.69 -6.22
C ILE A 740 -53.39 -36.78 -7.12
N GLU A 741 -53.90 -36.40 -8.30
CA GLU A 741 -54.43 -37.37 -9.28
C GLU A 741 -53.33 -38.34 -9.76
N LEU A 742 -52.14 -37.82 -10.03
CA LEU A 742 -50.98 -38.61 -10.46
C LEU A 742 -50.37 -39.43 -9.31
N GLU A 743 -50.35 -38.92 -8.09
CA GLU A 743 -49.91 -39.65 -6.90
C GLU A 743 -50.84 -40.84 -6.61
N LYS A 744 -52.16 -40.69 -6.80
CA LYS A 744 -53.12 -41.81 -6.68
C LYS A 744 -52.89 -42.92 -7.69
N THR A 745 -52.47 -42.57 -8.92
CA THR A 745 -52.06 -43.58 -9.91
C THR A 745 -50.73 -44.23 -9.55
N CYS A 746 -49.84 -43.53 -8.84
CA CYS A 746 -48.56 -44.05 -8.36
C CYS A 746 -48.72 -44.97 -7.14
N ASN A 747 -49.68 -44.70 -6.25
CA ASN A 747 -49.95 -45.52 -5.06
C ASN A 747 -50.49 -46.92 -5.39
N LYS A 748 -51.05 -47.14 -6.59
CA LYS A 748 -51.37 -48.49 -7.08
C LYS A 748 -50.12 -49.37 -7.31
N CYS A 749 -48.91 -48.80 -7.26
CA CYS A 749 -47.64 -49.55 -7.31
C CYS A 749 -47.06 -49.87 -5.92
N PHE A 750 -47.61 -49.34 -4.81
CA PHE A 750 -47.10 -49.59 -3.46
C PHE A 750 -47.71 -50.83 -2.78
N GLU A 751 -48.87 -51.30 -3.22
CA GLU A 751 -49.49 -52.53 -2.68
C GLU A 751 -48.75 -53.82 -3.05
N THR A 752 -47.74 -53.77 -3.93
CA THR A 752 -46.98 -54.94 -4.38
C THR A 752 -45.61 -55.13 -3.73
N SER A 753 -45.19 -54.26 -2.79
CA SER A 753 -43.86 -54.38 -2.14
C SER A 753 -43.89 -54.66 -0.64
N HIS A 754 -45.09 -54.77 -0.04
CA HIS A 754 -45.29 -55.28 1.33
C HIS A 754 -46.24 -56.48 1.35
N LYS A 755 -45.86 -57.51 0.58
CA LYS A 755 -46.23 -58.91 0.84
C LYS A 755 -44.97 -59.74 0.94
#